data_AF-A0A1H8PFL4-F1
#
_entry.id   AF-A0A1H8PFL4-F1
#
_cell.length_a   1.000
_cell.length_b   1.000
_cell.length_c   1.000
_cell.angle_alpha   90.00
_cell.angle_beta   90.00
_cell.angle_gamma   90.00
#
_symmetry.space_group_name_H-M   'P 1'
#
loop_
_entity.id
_entity.type
_entity.pdbx_description
1 polymer ?
#
loop_
_entity_poly.entity_id
_entity_poly.type
_entity_poly.pdbx_seq_one_letter_code
_entity_poly.pdbx_strand_id
1 'polypeptide(L)'
;MPAPATFNLPTYGSAPNQYSTEQALEAAVQAFVDEVYDAFQTNTAKSFHTRAAAVSAGQAALPNTLGMIATREGDYIVYRAPGLTADDPLFATAPRWGVMLRVPSAALLDDKADVAELTAEAAQREAADDALALGLDAEAQSRVEGDEASIELATVGAMQDAEFHSGPEDRQFTPLMINGEAYALVDQDARFLLPGEAEFHGYDEGWQAALTTGDNTLIRVDGTGQVVPAVDSEFHGYADDWSYVLAAGDRALMLIDADGNPIGSGGPSAGSPLIGYVDGTDLRAVGATDEVAAPLGSYQALALDGGSPASVRAIIDWPALGPSRVVAAGAGLLVPDQQQVLHVMIGLGQSLMVGSTSASSLVSTEQNWPDWVMMFRRGDGLSDVRMGLVTSDGDGAPALDPDDLIGFEPLVARVGQGAGSRGETPIEALCRALQAQAKALNARHRMLAFTAAMGGTPYNSLKKGTQTYTNMLLALQRAQALAEAQGWRVIVDGCVVRHGEGDATSNIYDQMLTEWQSDVDDDVKAITGQDATVKFVVAQTSSFSGPGNASRRMLDAHNANPHINLCGPDYPFADLYHTDFVHMTGPGYFVSGEYLARAWRQVLWSSQGKSSITQMLSATRTGTSVVIDYEVPVAPLVIDTVTVPERDVAGFRYQDSTGSIAIASAAVTGPAQITLTLASAPSGTSEQVLYASLGHDGTPREEATIPRGNVRDSAPDISLFDGRPLRNWACHQDITVTVN
;
A
#
# COMPACT_ATOMS: atom_id res chain seq x y z
N MET A 1 8.36 -14.91 -47.95
CA MET A 1 8.89 -14.93 -46.58
C MET A 1 8.72 -16.35 -46.06
N PRO A 2 9.76 -17.00 -45.52
CA PRO A 2 9.60 -18.31 -44.90
C PRO A 2 8.78 -18.18 -43.61
N ALA A 3 8.06 -19.25 -43.27
CA ALA A 3 7.19 -19.34 -42.10
C ALA A 3 7.94 -19.00 -40.79
N PRO A 4 7.27 -18.42 -39.78
CA PRO A 4 7.87 -18.23 -38.46
C PRO A 4 8.20 -19.58 -37.82
N ALA A 5 9.25 -19.57 -37.01
CA ALA A 5 9.87 -20.75 -36.43
C ALA A 5 8.87 -21.64 -35.69
N THR A 6 8.97 -22.94 -35.98
CA THR A 6 8.34 -24.03 -35.23
C THR A 6 8.65 -23.93 -33.74
N PHE A 7 7.60 -23.83 -32.92
CA PHE A 7 7.67 -24.00 -31.47
C PHE A 7 7.95 -25.49 -31.20
N ASN A 8 9.21 -25.85 -30.99
CA ASN A 8 9.60 -27.20 -30.61
C ASN A 8 9.72 -27.27 -29.09
N LEU A 9 8.74 -27.89 -28.42
CA LEU A 9 9.01 -28.50 -27.12
C LEU A 9 9.92 -29.71 -27.37
N PRO A 10 11.11 -29.81 -26.74
CA PRO A 10 12.03 -30.91 -26.98
C PRO A 10 11.46 -32.18 -26.35
N THR A 11 10.81 -33.01 -27.17
CA THR A 11 10.58 -34.42 -26.88
C THR A 11 11.65 -35.24 -27.58
N TYR A 12 12.72 -35.60 -26.86
CA TYR A 12 13.65 -36.62 -27.33
C TYR A 12 13.09 -38.00 -26.97
N GLY A 13 12.47 -38.66 -27.97
CA GLY A 13 11.87 -39.99 -27.81
C GLY A 13 10.99 -40.41 -28.98
N SER A 14 11.54 -40.49 -30.20
CA SER A 14 11.09 -41.25 -31.40
C SER A 14 9.60 -41.40 -31.82
N ALA A 15 8.63 -40.71 -31.24
CA ALA A 15 7.26 -40.65 -31.78
C ALA A 15 7.03 -39.28 -32.45
N PRO A 16 6.71 -39.22 -33.76
CA PRO A 16 6.45 -37.96 -34.44
C PRO A 16 5.22 -37.27 -33.82
N ASN A 17 5.27 -35.94 -33.75
CA ASN A 17 4.23 -35.07 -33.21
C ASN A 17 2.83 -35.56 -33.64
N GLN A 18 2.11 -36.19 -32.71
CA GLN A 18 0.91 -36.97 -33.02
C GLN A 18 -0.33 -36.10 -33.35
N TYR A 19 -0.19 -34.77 -33.23
CA TYR A 19 -1.24 -33.80 -33.46
C TYR A 19 -0.92 -32.94 -34.69
N SER A 20 -1.85 -32.93 -35.65
CA SER A 20 -1.69 -32.27 -36.95
C SER A 20 -2.08 -30.78 -36.94
N THR A 21 -2.63 -30.28 -35.84
CA THR A 21 -3.01 -28.88 -35.64
C THR A 21 -2.74 -28.44 -34.19
N GLU A 22 -2.51 -27.14 -33.99
CA GLU A 22 -2.36 -26.50 -32.66
C GLU A 22 -3.59 -26.73 -31.78
N GLN A 23 -4.79 -26.61 -32.36
CA GLN A 23 -6.05 -26.86 -31.67
C GLN A 23 -6.21 -28.33 -31.22
N ALA A 24 -5.63 -29.30 -31.95
CA ALA A 24 -5.64 -30.71 -31.54
C ALA A 24 -4.61 -30.98 -30.42
N LEU A 25 -3.52 -30.23 -30.39
CA LEU A 25 -2.56 -30.25 -29.30
C LEU A 25 -3.17 -29.64 -28.03
N GLU A 26 -3.80 -28.47 -28.11
CA GLU A 26 -4.48 -27.82 -26.99
C GLU A 26 -5.59 -28.70 -26.40
N ALA A 27 -6.43 -29.32 -27.25
CA ALA A 27 -7.47 -30.22 -26.79
C ALA A 27 -6.91 -31.48 -26.10
N ALA A 28 -5.77 -32.00 -26.57
CA ALA A 28 -5.11 -33.14 -25.95
C ALA A 28 -4.42 -32.77 -24.63
N VAL A 29 -3.85 -31.56 -24.54
CA VAL A 29 -3.28 -31.02 -23.30
C VAL A 29 -4.40 -30.81 -22.26
N GLN A 30 -5.53 -30.22 -22.64
CA GLN A 30 -6.64 -30.01 -21.72
C GLN A 30 -7.22 -31.34 -21.22
N ALA A 31 -7.44 -32.31 -22.11
CA ALA A 31 -7.94 -33.63 -21.71
C ALA A 31 -6.97 -34.36 -20.77
N PHE A 32 -5.65 -34.17 -20.95
CA PHE A 32 -4.63 -34.71 -20.05
C PHE A 32 -4.63 -34.01 -18.69
N VAL A 33 -4.77 -32.69 -18.65
CA VAL A 33 -4.89 -31.92 -17.40
C VAL A 33 -6.12 -32.37 -16.60
N ASP A 34 -7.25 -32.56 -17.27
CA ASP A 34 -8.48 -33.05 -16.65
C ASP A 34 -8.29 -34.48 -16.07
N GLU A 35 -7.60 -35.37 -16.79
CA GLU A 35 -7.29 -36.73 -16.32
C GLU A 35 -6.34 -36.74 -15.11
N VAL A 36 -5.33 -35.85 -15.11
CA VAL A 36 -4.41 -35.67 -13.97
C VAL A 36 -5.18 -35.17 -12.76
N TYR A 37 -6.03 -34.18 -12.94
CA TYR A 37 -6.84 -33.59 -11.88
C TYR A 37 -7.81 -34.61 -11.26
N ASP A 38 -8.53 -35.39 -12.08
CA ASP A 38 -9.45 -36.44 -11.61
C ASP A 38 -8.72 -37.59 -10.88
N ALA A 39 -7.50 -37.96 -11.32
CA ALA A 39 -6.70 -39.00 -10.68
C ALA A 39 -6.24 -38.58 -9.26
N PHE A 40 -5.88 -37.30 -9.08
CA PHE A 40 -5.55 -36.75 -7.76
C PHE A 40 -6.79 -36.62 -6.86
N GLN A 41 -7.94 -36.18 -7.39
CA GLN A 41 -9.19 -36.10 -6.61
C GLN A 41 -9.69 -37.46 -6.11
N THR A 42 -9.43 -38.54 -6.84
CA THR A 42 -9.86 -39.90 -6.49
C THR A 42 -8.83 -40.70 -5.68
N ASN A 43 -7.72 -40.07 -5.28
CA ASN A 43 -6.60 -40.69 -4.57
C ASN A 43 -6.00 -41.91 -5.31
N THR A 44 -6.10 -41.89 -6.64
CA THR A 44 -5.59 -42.93 -7.54
C THR A 44 -4.30 -42.48 -8.23
N ALA A 45 -3.55 -41.55 -7.65
CA ALA A 45 -2.24 -41.12 -8.15
C ALA A 45 -1.20 -41.02 -7.02
N LYS A 46 0.09 -41.15 -7.36
CA LYS A 46 1.19 -41.03 -6.38
C LYS A 46 2.40 -40.32 -6.96
N SER A 47 3.04 -39.44 -6.19
CA SER A 47 4.23 -38.68 -6.63
C SER A 47 5.50 -39.12 -5.88
N PHE A 48 6.65 -38.97 -6.54
CA PHE A 48 7.97 -39.27 -5.97
C PHE A 48 8.99 -38.20 -6.35
N HIS A 49 9.77 -37.75 -5.38
CA HIS A 49 10.81 -36.73 -5.56
C HIS A 49 11.94 -37.14 -6.49
N THR A 50 12.13 -38.44 -6.75
CA THR A 50 13.03 -38.96 -7.79
C THR A 50 12.51 -40.27 -8.37
N ARG A 51 12.92 -40.60 -9.60
CA ARG A 51 12.73 -41.96 -10.17
C ARG A 51 13.26 -43.07 -9.26
N ALA A 52 14.41 -42.84 -8.62
CA ALA A 52 15.02 -43.81 -7.71
C ALA A 52 14.17 -44.07 -6.46
N ALA A 53 13.50 -43.04 -5.93
CA ALA A 53 12.56 -43.18 -4.82
C ALA A 53 11.33 -44.02 -5.22
N ALA A 54 10.78 -43.81 -6.43
CA ALA A 54 9.67 -44.61 -6.95
C ALA A 54 10.05 -46.10 -7.12
N VAL A 55 11.27 -46.38 -7.60
CA VAL A 55 11.79 -47.76 -7.68
C VAL A 55 11.98 -48.36 -6.29
N SER A 56 12.50 -47.57 -5.34
CA SER A 56 12.79 -48.01 -3.96
C SER A 56 11.53 -48.31 -3.16
N ALA A 57 10.41 -47.63 -3.45
CA ALA A 57 9.10 -47.96 -2.88
C ALA A 57 8.62 -49.38 -3.25
N GLY A 58 9.11 -49.91 -4.37
CA GLY A 58 8.86 -51.28 -4.81
C GLY A 58 7.46 -51.52 -5.40
N GLN A 59 7.30 -52.63 -6.11
CA GLN A 59 6.07 -52.94 -6.86
C GLN A 59 4.83 -53.11 -5.97
N ALA A 60 5.01 -53.52 -4.71
CA ALA A 60 3.91 -53.71 -3.77
C ALA A 60 3.27 -52.36 -3.35
N ALA A 61 4.06 -51.28 -3.30
CA ALA A 61 3.59 -49.94 -2.99
C ALA A 61 3.05 -49.19 -4.21
N LEU A 62 3.15 -49.80 -5.40
CA LEU A 62 2.74 -49.25 -6.69
C LEU A 62 1.80 -50.20 -7.46
N PRO A 63 0.62 -50.56 -6.89
CA PRO A 63 -0.36 -51.42 -7.56
C PRO A 63 -1.02 -50.70 -8.75
N ASN A 64 -1.49 -51.45 -9.76
CA ASN A 64 -2.18 -50.91 -10.94
C ASN A 64 -3.45 -50.09 -10.61
N THR A 65 -3.97 -50.18 -9.38
CA THR A 65 -5.11 -49.38 -8.91
C THR A 65 -4.77 -47.91 -8.72
N LEU A 66 -3.49 -47.56 -8.63
CA LEU A 66 -3.00 -46.18 -8.55
C LEU A 66 -2.94 -45.49 -9.93
N GLY A 67 -3.73 -45.84 -10.94
CA GLY A 67 -3.98 -45.05 -12.16
C GLY A 67 -2.80 -44.39 -12.91
N MET A 68 -2.10 -43.45 -12.26
CA MET A 68 -0.92 -42.71 -12.70
C MET A 68 0.07 -42.46 -11.55
N ILE A 69 1.37 -42.35 -11.84
CA ILE A 69 2.37 -41.81 -10.90
C ILE A 69 3.21 -40.70 -11.54
N ALA A 70 3.77 -39.81 -10.72
CA ALA A 70 4.67 -38.75 -11.15
C ALA A 70 6.07 -38.90 -10.53
N THR A 71 7.13 -38.73 -11.31
CA THR A 71 8.53 -38.71 -10.85
C THR A 71 9.26 -37.46 -11.32
N ARG A 72 10.04 -36.80 -10.45
CA ARG A 72 10.96 -35.72 -10.87
C ARG A 72 12.26 -36.32 -11.41
N GLU A 73 12.61 -35.97 -12.64
CA GLU A 73 13.75 -36.53 -13.37
C GLU A 73 14.50 -35.42 -14.12
N GLY A 74 15.55 -34.89 -13.47
CA GLY A 74 16.27 -33.72 -13.97
C GLY A 74 15.34 -32.52 -14.08
N ASP A 75 15.30 -31.90 -15.26
CA ASP A 75 14.47 -30.73 -15.55
C ASP A 75 13.01 -31.10 -15.85
N TYR A 76 12.57 -32.34 -15.67
CA TYR A 76 11.21 -32.78 -16.04
C TYR A 76 10.42 -33.38 -14.88
N ILE A 77 9.11 -33.14 -14.89
CA ILE A 77 8.12 -33.99 -14.20
C ILE A 77 7.65 -35.06 -15.18
N VAL A 78 7.79 -36.32 -14.81
CA VAL A 78 7.52 -37.48 -15.65
C VAL A 78 6.29 -38.21 -15.12
N TYR A 79 5.19 -38.18 -15.86
CA TYR A 79 3.99 -38.95 -15.56
C TYR A 79 4.10 -40.34 -16.17
N ARG A 80 3.70 -41.36 -15.41
CA ARG A 80 3.86 -42.78 -15.74
C ARG A 80 2.56 -43.51 -15.48
N ALA A 81 2.23 -44.49 -16.30
CA ALA A 81 0.98 -45.27 -16.19
C ALA A 81 1.26 -46.78 -16.08
N PRO A 82 0.38 -47.53 -15.40
CA PRO A 82 0.54 -48.96 -15.20
C PRO A 82 0.34 -49.72 -16.52
N GLY A 83 1.21 -50.69 -16.78
CA GLY A 83 1.15 -51.54 -17.98
C GLY A 83 1.92 -51.00 -19.19
N LEU A 84 2.39 -49.75 -19.16
CA LEU A 84 3.26 -49.20 -20.21
C LEU A 84 4.66 -49.82 -20.15
N THR A 85 5.15 -50.30 -21.30
CA THR A 85 6.43 -51.03 -21.39
C THR A 85 7.43 -50.45 -22.39
N ALA A 86 7.03 -49.42 -23.13
CA ALA A 86 7.77 -48.94 -24.30
C ALA A 86 8.87 -47.93 -23.95
N ASP A 87 8.65 -47.08 -22.95
CA ASP A 87 9.57 -46.01 -22.56
C ASP A 87 9.86 -46.07 -21.05
N ASP A 88 11.12 -46.37 -20.71
CA ASP A 88 11.70 -46.37 -19.37
C ASP A 88 10.80 -46.90 -18.24
N PRO A 89 10.35 -48.17 -18.23
CA PRO A 89 9.52 -48.68 -17.15
C PRO A 89 10.28 -48.79 -15.82
N LEU A 90 9.67 -48.38 -14.71
CA LEU A 90 10.29 -48.48 -13.37
C LEU A 90 10.63 -49.93 -12.96
N PHE A 91 9.86 -50.91 -13.46
CA PHE A 91 10.03 -52.33 -13.13
C PHE A 91 10.02 -53.21 -14.39
N ALA A 92 10.83 -54.26 -14.38
CA ALA A 92 10.88 -55.25 -15.47
C ALA A 92 9.65 -56.17 -15.51
N THR A 93 8.98 -56.35 -14.37
CA THR A 93 7.81 -57.20 -14.14
C THR A 93 6.55 -56.37 -13.90
N ALA A 94 5.36 -56.95 -14.10
CA ALA A 94 4.10 -56.27 -13.81
C ALA A 94 3.89 -56.13 -12.28
N PRO A 95 3.30 -55.02 -11.78
CA PRO A 95 2.90 -53.83 -12.52
C PRO A 95 4.11 -53.03 -13.03
N ARG A 96 4.11 -52.73 -14.33
CA ARG A 96 5.16 -51.96 -15.02
C ARG A 96 4.71 -50.52 -15.10
N TRP A 97 5.60 -49.56 -14.84
CA TRP A 97 5.27 -48.14 -14.81
C TRP A 97 6.13 -47.38 -15.82
N GLY A 98 5.70 -47.42 -17.07
CA GLY A 98 6.36 -46.73 -18.19
C GLY A 98 5.93 -45.28 -18.31
N VAL A 99 6.75 -44.48 -19.00
CA VAL A 99 6.52 -43.05 -19.17
C VAL A 99 5.35 -42.80 -20.13
N MET A 100 4.44 -41.95 -19.68
CA MET A 100 3.28 -41.45 -20.42
C MET A 100 3.56 -40.03 -20.94
N LEU A 101 4.13 -39.16 -20.10
CA LEU A 101 4.45 -37.77 -20.47
C LEU A 101 5.68 -37.26 -19.70
N ARG A 102 6.47 -36.39 -20.33
CA ARG A 102 7.51 -35.58 -19.66
C ARG A 102 7.18 -34.11 -19.84
N VAL A 103 7.02 -33.38 -18.74
CA VAL A 103 6.71 -31.95 -18.71
C VAL A 103 7.96 -31.20 -18.22
N PRO A 104 8.50 -30.23 -18.98
CA PRO A 104 9.60 -29.40 -18.49
C PRO A 104 9.19 -28.64 -17.23
N SER A 105 10.00 -28.70 -16.18
CA SER A 105 9.75 -28.05 -14.89
C SER A 105 9.71 -26.51 -15.02
N ALA A 106 10.39 -25.96 -16.03
CA ALA A 106 10.32 -24.55 -16.41
C ALA A 106 8.95 -24.10 -16.95
N ALA A 107 8.15 -25.01 -17.52
CA ALA A 107 6.80 -24.71 -18.00
C ALA A 107 5.73 -24.74 -16.88
N LEU A 108 6.05 -25.32 -15.73
CA LEU A 108 5.21 -25.33 -14.52
C LEU A 108 5.57 -24.18 -13.55
N LEU A 109 6.56 -23.35 -13.90
CA LEU A 109 7.05 -22.24 -13.08
C LEU A 109 6.31 -20.92 -13.30
N ASP A 110 5.37 -20.86 -14.25
CA ASP A 110 4.48 -19.71 -14.45
C ASP A 110 3.15 -19.82 -13.66
N ASP A 111 2.92 -20.93 -12.94
CA ASP A 111 1.64 -21.23 -12.29
C ASP A 111 1.81 -21.84 -10.88
N LYS A 112 2.73 -21.28 -10.10
CA LYS A 112 3.11 -21.81 -8.77
C LYS A 112 2.17 -21.43 -7.61
N ALA A 113 0.97 -20.91 -7.88
CA ALA A 113 -0.01 -20.61 -6.84
C ALA A 113 -0.91 -21.82 -6.47
N ASP A 114 -1.23 -22.70 -7.43
CA ASP A 114 -2.39 -23.59 -7.27
C ASP A 114 -2.06 -25.00 -6.75
N VAL A 115 -0.79 -25.44 -6.81
CA VAL A 115 -0.40 -26.81 -6.41
C VAL A 115 -0.14 -26.92 -4.90
N ALA A 116 0.28 -25.84 -4.25
CA ALA A 116 0.50 -25.81 -2.80
C ALA A 116 -0.82 -25.93 -2.01
N GLU A 117 -1.91 -25.39 -2.57
CA GLU A 117 -3.25 -25.41 -1.96
C GLU A 117 -3.87 -26.82 -2.01
N LEU A 118 -3.78 -27.52 -3.15
CA LEU A 118 -4.27 -28.91 -3.28
C LEU A 118 -3.54 -29.90 -2.35
N THR A 119 -2.27 -29.62 -2.02
CA THR A 119 -1.49 -30.48 -1.12
C THR A 119 -1.85 -30.25 0.35
N ALA A 120 -2.28 -29.04 0.71
CA ALA A 120 -2.76 -28.71 2.05
C ALA A 120 -4.16 -29.28 2.32
N GLU A 121 -5.04 -29.27 1.32
CA GLU A 121 -6.39 -29.86 1.42
C GLU A 121 -6.37 -31.40 1.54
N ALA A 122 -5.45 -32.07 0.85
CA ALA A 122 -5.27 -33.52 0.97
C ALA A 122 -4.77 -33.93 2.37
N ALA A 123 -3.84 -33.16 2.95
CA ALA A 123 -3.32 -33.38 4.30
C ALA A 123 -4.37 -33.11 5.40
N GLN A 124 -5.25 -32.12 5.20
CA GLN A 124 -6.36 -31.86 6.12
C GLN A 124 -7.44 -32.96 6.08
N ARG A 125 -7.67 -33.57 4.91
CA ARG A 125 -8.62 -34.69 4.77
C ARG A 125 -8.09 -35.99 5.36
N GLU A 126 -6.79 -36.28 5.21
CA GLU A 126 -6.16 -37.45 5.84
C GLU A 126 -6.19 -37.35 7.37
N ALA A 127 -5.97 -36.14 7.92
CA ALA A 127 -6.10 -35.87 9.36
C ALA A 127 -7.55 -35.98 9.87
N ALA A 128 -8.55 -35.61 9.06
CA ALA A 128 -9.97 -35.74 9.40
C ALA A 128 -10.45 -37.20 9.37
N ASP A 129 -9.96 -38.00 8.41
CA ASP A 129 -10.27 -39.43 8.32
C ASP A 129 -9.58 -40.24 9.44
N ASP A 130 -8.36 -39.85 9.85
CA ASP A 130 -7.67 -40.44 11.00
C ASP A 130 -8.34 -40.10 12.34
N ALA A 131 -8.89 -38.88 12.48
CA ALA A 131 -9.67 -38.48 13.65
C ALA A 131 -11.00 -39.27 13.77
N LEU A 132 -11.63 -39.56 12.62
CA LEU A 132 -12.83 -40.39 12.54
C LEU A 132 -12.54 -41.87 12.85
N ALA A 133 -11.36 -42.37 12.44
CA ALA A 133 -10.90 -43.73 12.74
C ALA A 133 -10.56 -43.97 14.22
N LEU A 134 -10.30 -42.90 14.99
CA LEU A 134 -9.96 -42.94 16.42
C LEU A 134 -11.17 -42.77 17.37
N GLY A 135 -12.38 -42.56 16.84
CA GLY A 135 -13.62 -42.59 17.63
C GLY A 135 -13.82 -41.42 18.60
N LEU A 136 -13.27 -40.24 18.30
CA LEU A 136 -13.44 -39.01 19.10
C LEU A 136 -14.75 -38.27 18.77
N ASP A 137 -15.87 -38.99 18.69
CA ASP A 137 -17.20 -38.43 18.46
C ASP A 137 -17.98 -38.39 19.78
N ALA A 138 -18.10 -37.20 20.40
CA ALA A 138 -19.32 -36.71 21.09
C ALA A 138 -19.13 -35.44 21.96
N GLU A 139 -17.91 -35.05 22.37
CA GLU A 139 -17.74 -33.93 23.33
C GLU A 139 -17.33 -32.58 22.72
N ALA A 140 -16.94 -32.53 21.44
CA ALA A 140 -16.47 -31.28 20.81
C ALA A 140 -17.59 -30.37 20.28
N GLN A 141 -18.79 -30.89 20.02
CA GLN A 141 -19.89 -30.10 19.43
C GLN A 141 -20.67 -29.24 20.45
N SER A 142 -20.48 -29.39 21.77
CA SER A 142 -21.26 -28.63 22.77
C SER A 142 -20.56 -27.41 23.38
N ARG A 143 -19.37 -27.03 22.88
CA ARG A 143 -18.59 -25.90 23.43
C ARG A 143 -18.54 -24.65 22.53
N VAL A 144 -19.26 -24.65 21.42
CA VAL A 144 -19.29 -23.51 20.47
C VAL A 144 -20.45 -22.55 20.74
N GLU A 145 -21.42 -22.91 21.60
CA GLU A 145 -22.52 -22.02 21.97
C GLU A 145 -22.45 -21.66 23.46
N GLY A 146 -21.61 -20.68 23.82
CA GLY A 146 -21.64 -20.08 25.16
C GLY A 146 -20.37 -19.34 25.57
N ASP A 147 -20.54 -18.04 25.74
CA ASP A 147 -19.73 -17.08 26.50
C ASP A 147 -18.47 -16.46 25.85
N GLU A 148 -18.62 -15.16 25.59
CA GLU A 148 -17.57 -14.15 25.65
C GLU A 148 -16.78 -14.25 26.96
N ALA A 149 -15.46 -14.46 26.89
CA ALA A 149 -14.50 -13.99 27.90
C ALA A 149 -13.05 -14.19 27.42
N SER A 150 -12.31 -13.09 27.34
CA SER A 150 -10.88 -12.94 27.64
C SER A 150 -9.99 -14.20 27.55
N ILE A 151 -9.11 -14.27 26.55
CA ILE A 151 -7.98 -15.21 26.58
C ILE A 151 -6.91 -14.63 27.52
N GLU A 152 -7.03 -15.02 28.77
CA GLU A 152 -5.99 -14.99 29.79
C GLU A 152 -4.95 -16.09 29.49
N LEU A 153 -3.67 -15.76 29.66
CA LEU A 153 -2.53 -16.68 29.65
C LEU A 153 -2.80 -17.88 30.60
N ALA A 154 -2.92 -19.11 30.09
CA ALA A 154 -2.85 -20.30 30.94
C ALA A 154 -2.38 -21.58 30.23
N THR A 155 -1.26 -22.09 30.76
CA THR A 155 -0.82 -23.50 30.88
C THR A 155 -0.21 -24.24 29.68
N VAL A 156 1.13 -24.17 29.71
CA VAL A 156 2.14 -25.14 29.25
C VAL A 156 1.77 -26.59 29.62
N GLY A 157 1.80 -27.49 28.62
CA GLY A 157 1.94 -28.93 28.87
C GLY A 157 1.19 -29.83 27.88
N ALA A 158 1.87 -30.21 26.80
CA ALA A 158 1.85 -31.55 26.15
C ALA A 158 1.97 -31.45 24.61
N MET A 159 3.21 -31.46 24.12
CA MET A 159 3.62 -32.09 22.85
C MET A 159 5.16 -32.15 22.87
N GLN A 160 5.68 -33.25 23.40
CA GLN A 160 7.07 -33.66 23.23
C GLN A 160 7.18 -34.47 21.93
N ASP A 161 8.28 -34.26 21.23
CA ASP A 161 8.86 -35.09 20.17
C ASP A 161 8.20 -35.05 18.77
N ALA A 162 8.61 -34.07 17.95
CA ALA A 162 8.60 -34.19 16.49
C ALA A 162 9.79 -33.41 15.90
N GLU A 163 10.82 -34.13 15.44
CA GLU A 163 11.95 -33.56 14.68
C GLU A 163 11.47 -33.08 13.29
N PHE A 164 11.79 -31.83 12.92
CA PHE A 164 11.52 -31.29 11.59
C PHE A 164 12.84 -31.01 10.84
N HIS A 165 13.01 -31.64 9.68
CA HIS A 165 14.12 -31.41 8.76
C HIS A 165 13.82 -30.24 7.81
N SER A 166 14.70 -29.24 7.74
CA SER A 166 14.67 -28.16 6.75
C SER A 166 15.54 -28.51 5.54
N GLY A 167 14.91 -28.57 4.37
CA GLY A 167 15.58 -28.63 3.07
C GLY A 167 15.34 -27.35 2.26
N PRO A 168 16.11 -27.09 1.20
CA PRO A 168 16.32 -25.74 0.66
C PRO A 168 15.17 -25.12 -0.14
N GLU A 169 14.02 -25.77 -0.30
CA GLU A 169 13.05 -25.34 -1.32
C GLU A 169 11.59 -25.15 -0.90
N ASP A 170 11.14 -25.42 0.34
CA ASP A 170 9.73 -25.17 0.67
C ASP A 170 9.49 -24.79 2.14
N ARG A 171 8.74 -23.71 2.31
CA ARG A 171 8.34 -22.98 3.56
C ARG A 171 9.34 -21.94 4.04
N GLN A 172 9.11 -20.68 3.64
CA GLN A 172 9.72 -19.52 4.29
C GLN A 172 9.00 -19.28 5.62
N PHE A 173 9.50 -19.92 6.69
CA PHE A 173 9.22 -19.44 8.04
C PHE A 173 10.25 -18.36 8.37
N THR A 174 9.78 -17.20 8.80
CA THR A 174 10.67 -16.18 9.34
C THR A 174 10.75 -16.39 10.85
N PRO A 175 11.93 -16.68 11.42
CA PRO A 175 12.10 -16.66 12.86
C PRO A 175 11.88 -15.22 13.36
N LEU A 176 10.93 -15.02 14.26
CA LEU A 176 10.58 -13.74 14.86
C LEU A 176 10.91 -13.77 16.35
N MET A 177 11.66 -12.78 16.83
CA MET A 177 11.93 -12.62 18.26
C MET A 177 10.82 -11.81 18.94
N ILE A 178 10.26 -12.31 20.04
CA ILE A 178 9.30 -11.61 20.89
C ILE A 178 9.98 -11.24 22.20
N ASN A 179 10.01 -9.93 22.53
CA ASN A 179 10.46 -9.39 23.82
C ASN A 179 11.83 -9.89 24.32
N GLY A 180 12.76 -10.20 23.42
CA GLY A 180 14.14 -10.57 23.77
C GLY A 180 14.30 -11.95 24.44
N GLU A 181 13.25 -12.77 24.55
CA GLU A 181 13.31 -14.06 25.26
C GLU A 181 12.71 -15.25 24.49
N ALA A 182 11.94 -15.05 23.41
CA ALA A 182 11.32 -16.15 22.67
C ALA A 182 11.41 -15.99 21.15
N TYR A 183 11.69 -17.10 20.45
CA TYR A 183 11.50 -17.23 19.01
C TYR A 183 10.06 -17.72 18.74
N ALA A 184 9.31 -16.99 17.92
CA ALA A 184 8.08 -17.45 17.30
C ALA A 184 8.34 -17.68 15.81
N LEU A 185 7.89 -18.81 15.28
CA LEU A 185 7.81 -18.98 13.84
C LEU A 185 6.58 -18.22 13.37
N VAL A 186 6.78 -17.34 12.40
CA VAL A 186 5.71 -16.60 11.78
C VAL A 186 5.53 -17.15 10.38
N ASP A 187 4.30 -17.53 10.06
CA ASP A 187 3.95 -17.90 8.70
C ASP A 187 3.86 -16.66 7.79
N GLN A 188 3.62 -16.90 6.51
CA GLN A 188 3.44 -15.87 5.48
C GLN A 188 2.26 -14.89 5.76
N ASP A 189 1.43 -15.16 6.78
CA ASP A 189 0.24 -14.40 7.16
C ASP A 189 0.42 -13.63 8.48
N ALA A 190 1.65 -13.56 9.03
CA ALA A 190 1.95 -12.91 10.31
C ALA A 190 1.31 -13.57 11.55
N ARG A 191 0.98 -14.87 11.51
CA ARG A 191 0.42 -15.60 12.67
C ARG A 191 1.52 -16.20 13.55
N PHE A 192 1.40 -16.04 14.87
CA PHE A 192 2.36 -16.57 15.85
C PHE A 192 2.17 -18.08 16.08
N LEU A 193 3.20 -18.89 15.84
CA LEU A 193 3.29 -20.26 16.33
C LEU A 193 3.96 -20.25 17.73
N LEU A 194 3.29 -20.78 18.75
CA LEU A 194 3.65 -20.70 20.18
C LEU A 194 4.96 -21.45 20.57
N PRO A 195 5.58 -21.11 21.72
CA PRO A 195 6.89 -21.62 22.10
C PRO A 195 6.78 -22.99 22.79
N GLY A 196 7.27 -24.03 22.14
CA GLY A 196 7.69 -25.27 22.79
C GLY A 196 9.21 -25.33 22.73
N GLU A 197 9.85 -25.84 23.78
CA GLU A 197 11.30 -26.13 23.81
C GLU A 197 11.67 -27.04 22.63
N ALA A 198 11.99 -26.44 21.49
CA ALA A 198 12.63 -27.13 20.39
C ALA A 198 14.14 -27.04 20.66
N GLU A 199 14.73 -28.13 21.14
CA GLU A 199 16.16 -28.35 20.91
C GLU A 199 16.35 -28.49 19.39
N PHE A 200 16.74 -27.39 18.75
CA PHE A 200 17.13 -27.42 17.36
C PHE A 200 18.50 -28.08 17.25
N HIS A 201 18.54 -29.32 16.72
CA HIS A 201 19.73 -29.82 16.04
C HIS A 201 19.82 -29.17 14.65
N GLY A 202 20.07 -27.87 14.64
CA GLY A 202 20.44 -27.13 13.45
C GLY A 202 21.94 -27.26 13.20
N TYR A 203 22.32 -27.65 11.99
CA TYR A 203 23.64 -27.29 11.49
C TYR A 203 23.65 -25.76 11.31
N ASP A 204 24.21 -25.10 12.32
CA ASP A 204 24.86 -23.79 12.36
C ASP A 204 24.14 -22.57 11.73
N GLU A 205 23.46 -21.85 12.62
CA GLU A 205 23.42 -20.38 12.82
C GLU A 205 24.39 -19.58 11.92
N GLY A 206 24.09 -18.47 11.25
CA GLY A 206 23.17 -17.35 11.50
C GLY A 206 23.86 -16.08 10.94
N TRP A 207 23.14 -15.19 10.27
CA TRP A 207 23.72 -13.90 9.85
C TRP A 207 24.05 -13.08 11.12
N GLN A 208 25.33 -12.86 11.40
CA GLN A 208 25.79 -12.01 12.51
C GLN A 208 26.52 -10.78 11.95
N ALA A 209 26.10 -9.59 12.39
CA ALA A 209 26.84 -8.36 12.15
C ALA A 209 27.52 -7.92 13.45
N ALA A 210 28.83 -7.63 13.39
CA ALA A 210 29.54 -6.96 14.48
C ALA A 210 29.63 -5.46 14.18
N LEU A 211 29.86 -4.64 15.22
CA LEU A 211 30.21 -3.23 15.12
C LEU A 211 31.60 -3.00 15.70
N THR A 212 32.42 -2.13 15.10
CA THR A 212 33.68 -1.66 15.74
C THR A 212 33.46 -0.26 16.30
N THR A 213 33.86 0.05 17.53
CA THR A 213 33.87 1.44 18.01
C THR A 213 35.09 2.21 17.51
N GLY A 214 35.06 3.55 17.64
CA GLY A 214 36.15 4.45 17.20
C GLY A 214 37.51 4.24 17.90
N ASP A 215 37.62 3.26 18.81
CA ASP A 215 38.82 2.79 19.48
C ASP A 215 39.23 1.36 19.08
N ASN A 216 38.66 0.80 18.00
CA ASN A 216 38.86 -0.57 17.52
C ASN A 216 38.34 -1.69 18.47
N THR A 217 37.46 -1.39 19.41
CA THR A 217 36.79 -2.44 20.20
C THR A 217 35.66 -3.07 19.40
N LEU A 218 35.61 -4.41 19.33
CA LEU A 218 34.54 -5.16 18.68
C LEU A 218 33.33 -5.25 19.62
N ILE A 219 32.14 -4.95 19.11
CA ILE A 219 30.88 -5.06 19.86
C ILE A 219 29.91 -5.94 19.06
N ARG A 220 29.25 -6.88 19.73
CA ARG A 220 28.28 -7.78 19.11
C ARG A 220 26.97 -7.03 18.91
N VAL A 221 26.33 -7.20 17.76
CA VAL A 221 24.88 -6.95 17.62
C VAL A 221 24.24 -8.32 17.68
N ASP A 222 23.47 -8.59 18.72
CA ASP A 222 22.75 -9.86 18.78
C ASP A 222 21.55 -9.84 17.81
N GLY A 223 20.84 -10.97 17.68
CA GLY A 223 19.66 -11.08 16.82
C GLY A 223 18.49 -10.14 17.19
N THR A 224 18.65 -9.27 18.19
CA THR A 224 17.70 -8.24 18.62
C THR A 224 18.04 -6.83 18.11
N GLY A 225 19.19 -6.65 17.45
CA GLY A 225 19.64 -5.32 17.01
C GLY A 225 20.27 -4.47 18.13
N GLN A 226 20.47 -5.02 19.33
CA GLN A 226 21.12 -4.34 20.46
C GLN A 226 22.63 -4.58 20.52
N VAL A 227 23.35 -3.55 20.97
CA VAL A 227 24.82 -3.52 21.09
C VAL A 227 25.26 -4.17 22.41
N VAL A 228 25.94 -5.32 22.34
CA VAL A 228 26.40 -6.12 23.50
C VAL A 228 27.94 -6.17 23.57
N PRO A 229 28.59 -5.81 24.70
CA PRO A 229 30.06 -5.84 24.83
C PRO A 229 30.63 -7.23 24.56
N ALA A 230 31.64 -7.33 23.69
CA ALA A 230 32.32 -8.60 23.43
C ALA A 230 33.14 -9.01 24.66
N VAL A 231 32.79 -10.13 25.28
CA VAL A 231 33.63 -10.83 26.26
C VAL A 231 34.19 -12.08 25.58
N ASP A 232 35.51 -12.10 25.40
CA ASP A 232 36.40 -13.23 25.08
C ASP A 232 35.74 -14.50 24.49
N SER A 233 35.33 -14.46 23.22
CA SER A 233 34.94 -15.66 22.47
C SER A 233 35.71 -15.73 21.15
N GLU A 234 36.40 -16.86 20.91
CA GLU A 234 37.10 -17.17 19.66
C GLU A 234 36.09 -17.35 18.52
N PHE A 235 36.38 -16.75 17.36
CA PHE A 235 35.62 -16.98 16.13
C PHE A 235 35.98 -18.36 15.56
N HIS A 236 34.98 -19.20 15.29
CA HIS A 236 35.16 -20.44 14.53
C HIS A 236 34.44 -20.31 13.19
N GLY A 237 35.14 -19.80 12.17
CA GLY A 237 34.64 -19.89 10.79
C GLY A 237 35.00 -21.25 10.18
N TYR A 238 34.02 -21.93 9.58
CA TYR A 238 34.32 -22.95 8.58
C TYR A 238 34.92 -22.26 7.36
N ALA A 239 36.00 -22.83 6.84
CA ALA A 239 36.78 -22.27 5.74
C ALA A 239 35.90 -22.17 4.49
N ASP A 240 35.32 -20.98 4.28
CA ASP A 240 34.85 -20.37 3.01
C ASP A 240 33.75 -19.29 3.26
N ASP A 241 33.28 -19.11 4.50
CA ASP A 241 32.20 -18.16 4.82
C ASP A 241 32.71 -16.78 5.28
N TRP A 242 32.31 -15.74 4.55
CA TRP A 242 32.64 -14.33 4.81
C TRP A 242 31.54 -13.72 5.66
N SER A 243 31.89 -12.98 6.72
CA SER A 243 30.92 -12.27 7.56
C SER A 243 31.00 -10.76 7.34
N TYR A 244 29.85 -10.07 7.39
CA TYR A 244 29.76 -8.62 7.19
C TYR A 244 29.60 -7.91 8.53
N VAL A 245 30.38 -6.86 8.76
CA VAL A 245 30.45 -6.10 10.01
C VAL A 245 30.27 -4.62 9.69
N LEU A 246 29.49 -3.89 10.49
CA LEU A 246 29.34 -2.46 10.34
C LEU A 246 30.48 -1.76 11.10
N ALA A 247 31.52 -1.26 10.44
CA ALA A 247 32.63 -0.60 11.16
C ALA A 247 32.26 0.86 11.53
N ALA A 248 32.42 1.30 12.80
CA ALA A 248 32.15 2.69 13.18
C ALA A 248 33.35 3.62 12.94
N GLY A 249 33.01 4.87 12.60
CA GLY A 249 33.91 5.92 12.13
C GLY A 249 33.35 6.49 10.83
N ASP A 250 33.27 5.62 9.83
CA ASP A 250 32.86 5.87 8.45
C ASP A 250 31.65 5.02 8.01
N ARG A 251 31.08 4.21 8.93
CA ARG A 251 29.82 3.43 8.78
C ARG A 251 29.74 2.63 7.47
N ALA A 252 30.86 2.02 7.08
CA ALA A 252 30.93 1.14 5.92
C ALA A 252 30.73 -0.33 6.33
N LEU A 253 30.09 -1.12 5.48
CA LEU A 253 30.06 -2.57 5.60
C LEU A 253 31.48 -3.10 5.31
N MET A 254 32.09 -3.74 6.29
CA MET A 254 33.43 -4.31 6.23
C MET A 254 33.31 -5.83 6.20
N LEU A 255 33.98 -6.44 5.23
CA LEU A 255 34.19 -7.89 5.21
C LEU A 255 35.20 -8.24 6.30
N ILE A 256 34.90 -9.22 7.14
CA ILE A 256 35.86 -9.79 8.09
C ILE A 256 36.08 -11.27 7.77
N ASP A 257 37.30 -11.75 8.04
CA ASP A 257 37.62 -13.18 7.96
C ASP A 257 37.10 -13.94 9.18
N ALA A 258 37.25 -15.26 9.10
CA ALA A 258 36.95 -16.20 10.16
C ALA A 258 37.69 -15.91 11.48
N ASP A 259 38.71 -15.05 11.47
CA ASP A 259 39.48 -14.64 12.65
C ASP A 259 39.09 -13.23 13.14
N GLY A 260 38.06 -12.61 12.53
CA GLY A 260 37.60 -11.26 12.84
C GLY A 260 38.47 -10.14 12.24
N ASN A 261 39.44 -10.46 11.39
CA ASN A 261 40.27 -9.44 10.74
C ASN A 261 39.59 -8.88 9.50
N PRO A 262 39.71 -7.57 9.24
CA PRO A 262 39.14 -6.97 8.05
C PRO A 262 39.78 -7.44 6.74
N ILE A 263 38.98 -8.00 5.82
CA ILE A 263 39.40 -8.41 4.48
C ILE A 263 39.04 -7.35 3.43
N GLY A 264 39.87 -6.32 3.31
CA GLY A 264 39.82 -5.38 2.19
C GLY A 264 38.55 -4.50 2.08
N SER A 265 38.65 -3.42 1.31
CA SER A 265 37.63 -2.35 1.20
C SER A 265 36.45 -2.68 0.28
N GLY A 266 36.06 -3.95 0.20
CA GLY A 266 35.01 -4.43 -0.72
C GLY A 266 33.61 -4.31 -0.12
N GLY A 267 33.14 -3.09 0.12
CA GLY A 267 31.74 -2.87 0.51
C GLY A 267 30.76 -3.43 -0.54
N PRO A 268 29.48 -3.64 -0.18
CA PRO A 268 28.47 -4.16 -1.10
C PRO A 268 28.36 -3.23 -2.32
N SER A 269 28.42 -3.82 -3.51
CA SER A 269 28.33 -3.06 -4.76
C SER A 269 26.94 -2.45 -4.96
N ALA A 270 26.86 -1.37 -5.74
CA ALA A 270 25.59 -0.83 -6.21
C ALA A 270 24.72 -1.96 -6.81
N GLY A 271 23.52 -2.18 -6.28
CA GLY A 271 22.63 -3.28 -6.67
C GLY A 271 22.59 -4.47 -5.72
N SER A 272 23.35 -4.47 -4.62
CA SER A 272 23.21 -5.46 -3.54
C SER A 272 21.99 -5.15 -2.66
N PRO A 273 21.34 -6.16 -2.07
CA PRO A 273 20.33 -5.96 -1.02
C PRO A 273 20.84 -5.07 0.11
N LEU A 274 20.00 -4.13 0.57
CA LEU A 274 20.32 -3.30 1.72
C LEU A 274 20.13 -4.09 3.02
N ILE A 275 21.02 -3.86 3.99
CA ILE A 275 20.93 -4.40 5.35
C ILE A 275 20.33 -3.33 6.28
N GLY A 276 19.24 -3.66 6.98
CA GLY A 276 18.55 -2.74 7.88
C GLY A 276 19.06 -2.78 9.32
N TYR A 277 19.10 -1.65 9.99
CA TYR A 277 19.32 -1.54 11.44
C TYR A 277 18.62 -0.31 12.03
N VAL A 278 18.39 -0.29 13.34
CA VAL A 278 17.80 0.87 14.04
C VAL A 278 18.88 1.69 14.72
N ASP A 279 18.89 3.00 14.50
CA ASP A 279 19.73 3.98 15.20
C ASP A 279 18.83 5.06 15.81
N GLY A 280 18.57 4.97 17.12
CA GLY A 280 17.63 5.86 17.79
C GLY A 280 16.20 5.71 17.25
N THR A 281 15.68 6.77 16.62
CA THR A 281 14.34 6.80 16.02
C THR A 281 14.34 6.57 14.52
N ASP A 282 15.47 6.19 13.93
CA ASP A 282 15.63 5.99 12.49
C ASP A 282 15.81 4.52 12.16
N LEU A 283 15.10 4.05 11.13
CA LEU A 283 15.41 2.82 10.42
C LEU A 283 16.41 3.17 9.32
N ARG A 284 17.62 2.65 9.45
CA ARG A 284 18.74 2.89 8.55
C ARG A 284 18.98 1.69 7.66
N ALA A 285 19.60 1.95 6.51
CA ALA A 285 19.92 0.96 5.50
C ALA A 285 21.37 1.11 5.06
N VAL A 286 22.09 -0.01 5.02
CA VAL A 286 23.50 -0.05 4.61
C VAL A 286 23.63 -0.85 3.34
N GLY A 287 24.09 -0.16 2.30
CA GLY A 287 24.55 -0.73 1.05
C GLY A 287 25.94 -0.15 0.72
N ALA A 288 26.10 0.37 -0.50
CA ALA A 288 27.33 1.09 -0.87
C ALA A 288 27.60 2.31 0.02
N THR A 289 26.54 2.86 0.63
CA THR A 289 26.57 3.91 1.65
C THR A 289 25.59 3.57 2.78
N ASP A 290 25.83 4.11 3.98
CA ASP A 290 24.84 4.14 5.07
C ASP A 290 23.90 5.33 4.89
N GLU A 291 22.60 5.07 4.88
CA GLU A 291 21.56 6.08 4.75
C GLU A 291 20.39 5.84 5.70
N VAL A 292 19.63 6.91 5.98
CA VAL A 292 18.35 6.77 6.68
C VAL A 292 17.32 6.27 5.67
N ALA A 293 16.89 5.02 5.81
CA ALA A 293 15.83 4.47 4.97
C ALA A 293 14.50 5.14 5.27
N ALA A 294 14.11 5.22 6.55
CA ALA A 294 12.93 5.98 6.98
C ALA A 294 12.99 6.32 8.48
N PRO A 295 12.48 7.50 8.90
CA PRO A 295 12.27 7.78 10.32
C PRO A 295 11.13 6.91 10.88
N LEU A 296 11.37 6.20 11.99
CA LEU A 296 10.35 5.44 12.72
C LEU A 296 9.53 6.33 13.67
N GLY A 297 10.07 7.46 14.11
CA GLY A 297 9.40 8.36 15.04
C GLY A 297 9.11 7.66 16.37
N SER A 298 7.83 7.49 16.72
CA SER A 298 7.42 6.75 17.92
C SER A 298 7.22 5.25 17.69
N TYR A 299 7.31 4.77 16.45
CA TYR A 299 7.19 3.35 16.14
C TYR A 299 8.47 2.59 16.51
N GLN A 300 8.31 1.32 16.86
CA GLN A 300 9.32 0.33 17.12
C GLN A 300 9.42 -0.66 15.96
N ALA A 301 10.64 -0.93 15.52
CA ALA A 301 10.89 -2.09 14.67
C ALA A 301 10.94 -3.35 15.54
N LEU A 302 10.01 -4.26 15.29
CA LEU A 302 9.89 -5.54 15.98
C LEU A 302 10.78 -6.60 15.32
N ALA A 303 10.97 -6.50 14.01
CA ALA A 303 11.87 -7.36 13.24
C ALA A 303 12.38 -6.61 12.00
N LEU A 304 13.55 -7.03 11.51
CA LEU A 304 14.19 -6.50 10.31
C LEU A 304 14.61 -7.66 9.41
N ASP A 305 14.58 -7.42 8.11
CA ASP A 305 15.11 -8.35 7.11
C ASP A 305 15.83 -7.57 6.00
N GLY A 306 16.77 -8.25 5.34
CA GLY A 306 17.42 -7.74 4.14
C GLY A 306 16.36 -7.40 3.09
N GLY A 307 16.54 -6.27 2.42
CA GLY A 307 15.54 -5.80 1.47
C GLY A 307 15.98 -5.90 0.02
N SER A 308 15.64 -4.88 -0.75
CA SER A 308 16.11 -4.71 -2.13
C SER A 308 17.27 -3.70 -2.14
N PRO A 309 17.89 -3.44 -3.30
CA PRO A 309 18.84 -2.34 -3.42
C PRO A 309 18.25 -0.94 -3.17
N ALA A 310 16.93 -0.84 -2.97
CA ALA A 310 16.21 0.42 -2.79
C ALA A 310 15.50 0.55 -1.43
N SER A 311 15.47 -0.51 -0.61
CA SER A 311 14.73 -0.51 0.65
C SER A 311 15.15 -1.64 1.56
N VAL A 312 14.87 -1.54 2.86
CA VAL A 312 14.95 -2.63 3.84
C VAL A 312 13.55 -3.12 4.20
N ARG A 313 13.43 -4.32 4.75
CA ARG A 313 12.14 -4.85 5.23
C ARG A 313 12.10 -4.77 6.75
N ALA A 314 10.95 -4.38 7.28
CA ALA A 314 10.74 -4.29 8.71
C ALA A 314 9.33 -4.70 9.09
N ILE A 315 9.18 -5.31 10.27
CA ILE A 315 7.90 -5.40 10.97
C ILE A 315 7.88 -4.28 11.98
N ILE A 316 6.89 -3.39 11.88
CA ILE A 316 6.76 -2.24 12.78
C ILE A 316 5.38 -2.24 13.46
N ASP A 317 5.34 -1.76 14.70
CA ASP A 317 4.12 -1.56 15.48
C ASP A 317 3.31 -0.34 14.97
N TRP A 318 2.68 -0.50 13.82
CA TRP A 318 2.18 0.65 13.08
C TRP A 318 0.67 0.89 13.15
N PRO A 319 0.15 1.56 14.20
CA PRO A 319 -1.29 1.70 14.44
C PRO A 319 -2.06 2.40 13.31
N ALA A 320 -1.40 3.19 12.45
CA ALA A 320 -2.06 3.82 11.31
C ALA A 320 -2.52 2.81 10.24
N LEU A 321 -1.96 1.60 10.22
CA LEU A 321 -2.28 0.53 9.26
C LEU A 321 -2.58 -0.81 9.97
N GLY A 322 -2.33 -0.90 11.29
CA GLY A 322 -2.77 -1.96 12.22
C GLY A 322 -1.71 -2.28 13.30
N PRO A 323 -1.95 -3.21 14.23
CA PRO A 323 -1.10 -3.39 15.41
C PRO A 323 0.35 -3.77 15.09
N SER A 324 0.59 -4.51 14.01
CA SER A 324 1.93 -4.78 13.47
C SER A 324 1.86 -5.00 11.96
N ARG A 325 2.79 -4.42 11.19
CA ARG A 325 2.77 -4.48 9.72
C ARG A 325 4.16 -4.65 9.13
N VAL A 326 4.23 -5.48 8.09
CA VAL A 326 5.41 -5.58 7.23
C VAL A 326 5.46 -4.35 6.34
N VAL A 327 6.62 -3.69 6.32
CA VAL A 327 6.88 -2.50 5.52
C VAL A 327 8.19 -2.62 4.75
N ALA A 328 8.20 -2.03 3.57
CA ALA A 328 9.40 -1.64 2.86
C ALA A 328 9.80 -0.23 3.29
N ALA A 329 10.97 -0.09 3.90
CA ALA A 329 11.50 1.21 4.33
C ALA A 329 12.56 1.71 3.36
N GLY A 330 12.39 2.92 2.83
CA GLY A 330 13.33 3.56 1.92
C GLY A 330 12.81 4.91 1.42
N ALA A 331 13.71 5.77 0.97
CA ALA A 331 13.39 7.13 0.52
C ALA A 331 12.60 7.98 1.54
N GLY A 332 12.80 7.73 2.84
CA GLY A 332 12.08 8.39 3.92
C GLY A 332 10.68 7.84 4.20
N LEU A 333 10.28 6.75 3.54
CA LEU A 333 8.93 6.19 3.60
C LEU A 333 8.93 4.77 4.17
N LEU A 334 7.83 4.43 4.83
CA LEU A 334 7.48 3.11 5.32
C LEU A 334 6.28 2.64 4.49
N VAL A 335 6.47 1.82 3.47
CA VAL A 335 5.36 1.40 2.58
C VAL A 335 4.89 0.00 2.96
N PRO A 336 3.59 -0.25 3.18
CA PRO A 336 3.08 -1.60 3.41
C PRO A 336 3.53 -2.58 2.34
N ASP A 337 4.04 -3.73 2.77
CA ASP A 337 4.53 -4.77 1.87
C ASP A 337 3.96 -6.14 2.25
N GLN A 338 2.68 -6.32 1.92
CA GLN A 338 1.92 -7.53 2.26
C GLN A 338 1.22 -8.09 1.01
N GLN A 339 1.54 -9.33 0.67
CA GLN A 339 1.09 -9.95 -0.60
C GLN A 339 -0.41 -10.26 -0.63
N GLN A 340 -0.97 -10.60 0.52
CA GLN A 340 -2.38 -10.97 0.69
C GLN A 340 -3.22 -9.82 1.25
N VAL A 341 -2.84 -8.57 0.99
CA VAL A 341 -3.63 -7.40 1.40
C VAL A 341 -4.07 -6.61 0.18
N LEU A 342 -5.36 -6.26 0.16
CA LEU A 342 -5.96 -5.30 -0.76
C LEU A 342 -6.23 -4.00 0.00
N HIS A 343 -5.45 -2.98 -0.34
CA HIS A 343 -5.62 -1.63 0.19
C HIS A 343 -6.73 -0.90 -0.57
N VAL A 344 -7.73 -0.39 0.15
CA VAL A 344 -8.89 0.25 -0.46
C VAL A 344 -8.81 1.77 -0.29
N MET A 345 -8.94 2.47 -1.43
CA MET A 345 -8.98 3.92 -1.55
C MET A 345 -10.40 4.37 -1.91
N ILE A 346 -11.04 5.14 -1.02
CA ILE A 346 -12.42 5.59 -1.23
C ILE A 346 -12.46 7.10 -1.54
N GLY A 347 -13.05 7.46 -2.67
CA GLY A 347 -13.38 8.84 -3.03
C GLY A 347 -14.71 9.27 -2.47
N LEU A 348 -14.73 10.33 -1.67
CA LEU A 348 -15.94 10.93 -1.11
C LEU A 348 -16.10 12.38 -1.56
N GLY A 349 -17.35 12.82 -1.71
CA GLY A 349 -17.66 14.22 -1.92
C GLY A 349 -18.65 14.45 -3.05
N GLN A 350 -18.36 15.44 -3.89
CA GLN A 350 -19.32 15.95 -4.87
C GLN A 350 -18.79 15.99 -6.31
N SER A 351 -19.14 17.03 -7.08
CA SER A 351 -18.92 17.10 -8.53
C SER A 351 -17.46 16.92 -8.94
N LEU A 352 -16.53 17.46 -8.15
CA LEU A 352 -15.09 17.27 -8.37
C LEU A 352 -14.64 15.82 -8.08
N MET A 353 -15.27 15.12 -7.14
CA MET A 353 -14.92 13.72 -6.87
C MET A 353 -15.48 12.77 -7.94
N VAL A 354 -16.61 13.11 -8.57
CA VAL A 354 -17.18 12.31 -9.68
C VAL A 354 -16.56 12.66 -11.03
N GLY A 355 -15.54 13.53 -11.09
CA GLY A 355 -14.89 13.92 -12.34
C GLY A 355 -15.82 14.71 -13.27
N SER A 356 -16.62 15.63 -12.72
CA SER A 356 -17.50 16.47 -13.53
C SER A 356 -16.69 17.27 -14.55
N THR A 357 -17.23 17.40 -15.76
CA THR A 357 -16.67 18.11 -16.92
C THR A 357 -15.43 17.52 -17.59
N SER A 358 -14.85 16.42 -17.10
CA SER A 358 -13.58 15.89 -17.63
C SER A 358 -13.71 14.82 -18.71
N ALA A 359 -14.91 14.34 -19.05
CA ALA A 359 -15.10 13.20 -19.97
C ALA A 359 -14.41 13.36 -21.34
N SER A 360 -14.27 14.59 -21.84
CA SER A 360 -13.63 14.89 -23.13
C SER A 360 -12.10 15.05 -23.05
N SER A 361 -11.51 14.90 -21.86
CA SER A 361 -10.11 15.24 -21.58
C SER A 361 -9.42 14.21 -20.67
N LEU A 362 -9.80 12.93 -20.77
CA LEU A 362 -9.23 11.85 -19.97
C LEU A 362 -7.70 11.77 -20.16
N VAL A 363 -6.98 11.48 -19.07
CA VAL A 363 -5.51 11.38 -19.02
C VAL A 363 -5.09 9.97 -18.64
N SER A 364 -5.68 9.39 -17.58
CA SER A 364 -5.29 8.09 -17.04
C SER A 364 -5.97 6.92 -17.77
N THR A 365 -5.88 6.88 -19.11
CA THR A 365 -6.56 5.85 -19.94
C THR A 365 -5.84 4.51 -19.98
N GLU A 366 -4.65 4.41 -19.39
CA GLU A 366 -3.84 3.20 -19.27
C GLU A 366 -3.31 3.06 -17.84
N GLN A 367 -3.17 1.81 -17.38
CA GLN A 367 -2.64 1.49 -16.07
C GLN A 367 -1.31 0.75 -16.20
N ASN A 368 -0.24 1.33 -15.66
CA ASN A 368 1.12 0.76 -15.73
C ASN A 368 1.26 -0.51 -14.89
N TRP A 369 0.39 -0.70 -13.90
CA TRP A 369 0.37 -1.86 -13.01
C TRP A 369 -1.04 -2.43 -12.91
N PRO A 370 -1.56 -3.04 -13.99
CA PRO A 370 -2.98 -3.39 -14.12
C PRO A 370 -3.49 -4.35 -13.05
N ASP A 371 -2.62 -5.23 -12.52
CA ASP A 371 -2.98 -6.20 -11.47
C ASP A 371 -2.79 -5.67 -10.05
N TRP A 372 -2.26 -4.45 -9.92
CA TRP A 372 -1.94 -3.82 -8.63
C TRP A 372 -2.79 -2.61 -8.34
N VAL A 373 -3.33 -1.94 -9.36
CA VAL A 373 -4.13 -0.72 -9.18
C VAL A 373 -5.44 -0.90 -9.93
N MET A 374 -6.49 -1.16 -9.18
CA MET A 374 -7.74 -1.67 -9.72
C MET A 374 -8.94 -0.80 -9.36
N MET A 375 -10.01 -0.96 -10.13
CA MET A 375 -11.37 -0.53 -9.81
C MET A 375 -12.29 -1.75 -9.88
N PHE A 376 -13.56 -1.60 -9.50
CA PHE A 376 -14.54 -2.66 -9.69
C PHE A 376 -14.79 -2.95 -11.17
N ARG A 377 -14.84 -4.23 -11.50
CA ARG A 377 -15.38 -4.73 -12.76
C ARG A 377 -16.87 -4.98 -12.61
N ARG A 378 -17.67 -4.46 -13.54
CA ARG A 378 -19.10 -4.72 -13.62
C ARG A 378 -19.47 -5.78 -14.64
N GLY A 379 -20.52 -6.56 -14.34
CA GLY A 379 -21.04 -7.58 -15.24
C GLY A 379 -21.72 -7.03 -16.50
N ASP A 380 -22.21 -5.80 -16.44
CA ASP A 380 -22.85 -5.09 -17.55
C ASP A 380 -21.87 -4.30 -18.45
N GLY A 381 -20.57 -4.32 -18.13
CA GLY A 381 -19.53 -3.61 -18.87
C GLY A 381 -19.46 -2.10 -18.61
N LEU A 382 -20.20 -1.58 -17.62
CA LEU A 382 -20.18 -0.15 -17.24
C LEU A 382 -19.13 0.18 -16.18
N SER A 383 -18.09 -0.65 -16.02
CA SER A 383 -17.04 -0.43 -15.02
C SER A 383 -16.42 0.96 -15.16
N ASP A 384 -16.39 1.71 -14.06
CA ASP A 384 -15.62 2.92 -13.86
C ASP A 384 -15.37 3.13 -12.36
N VAL A 385 -14.60 4.15 -11.98
CA VAL A 385 -14.30 4.43 -10.57
C VAL A 385 -15.55 4.77 -9.74
N ARG A 386 -16.68 5.16 -10.37
CA ARG A 386 -17.97 5.43 -9.71
C ARG A 386 -18.84 4.17 -9.62
N MET A 387 -18.24 2.99 -9.80
CA MET A 387 -18.93 1.69 -9.77
C MET A 387 -20.03 1.58 -10.82
N GLY A 388 -19.90 2.29 -11.95
CA GLY A 388 -20.89 2.37 -13.02
C GLY A 388 -22.20 3.06 -12.65
N LEU A 389 -22.29 3.67 -11.45
CA LEU A 389 -23.50 4.32 -11.00
C LEU A 389 -23.74 5.63 -11.76
N VAL A 390 -25.02 5.91 -12.02
CA VAL A 390 -25.46 7.19 -12.56
C VAL A 390 -25.27 8.26 -11.48
N THR A 391 -24.42 9.25 -11.75
CA THR A 391 -24.21 10.39 -10.85
C THR A 391 -24.85 11.64 -11.43
N SER A 392 -25.63 12.36 -10.64
CA SER A 392 -26.30 13.60 -11.00
C SER A 392 -25.98 14.71 -10.00
N ASP A 393 -26.64 15.85 -10.13
CA ASP A 393 -26.59 16.87 -9.09
C ASP A 393 -27.71 16.64 -8.06
N GLY A 394 -27.40 16.80 -6.77
CA GLY A 394 -28.35 16.70 -5.66
C GLY A 394 -28.69 15.27 -5.18
N ASP A 395 -29.74 15.18 -4.37
CA ASP A 395 -30.06 14.02 -3.53
C ASP A 395 -30.83 12.96 -4.31
N GLY A 396 -30.12 12.11 -5.06
CA GLY A 396 -30.77 11.13 -5.92
C GLY A 396 -29.88 9.98 -6.39
N ALA A 397 -28.89 9.59 -5.58
CA ALA A 397 -28.04 8.45 -5.93
C ALA A 397 -28.91 7.21 -6.24
N PRO A 398 -28.70 6.53 -7.38
CA PRO A 398 -29.30 5.22 -7.58
C PRO A 398 -28.74 4.25 -6.54
N ALA A 399 -29.56 3.30 -6.10
CA ALA A 399 -29.07 2.23 -5.24
C ALA A 399 -28.06 1.37 -6.00
N LEU A 400 -26.92 1.08 -5.38
CA LEU A 400 -25.98 0.09 -5.88
C LEU A 400 -26.55 -1.31 -5.66
N ASP A 401 -26.63 -2.10 -6.72
CA ASP A 401 -26.73 -3.55 -6.60
C ASP A 401 -25.30 -4.13 -6.46
N PRO A 402 -24.92 -4.68 -5.30
CA PRO A 402 -23.57 -5.21 -5.11
C PRO A 402 -23.26 -6.40 -6.02
N ASP A 403 -24.28 -7.12 -6.51
CA ASP A 403 -24.09 -8.26 -7.42
C ASP A 403 -23.59 -7.82 -8.81
N ASP A 404 -23.82 -6.56 -9.18
CA ASP A 404 -23.27 -5.99 -10.42
C ASP A 404 -21.74 -5.91 -10.39
N LEU A 405 -21.13 -5.81 -9.21
CA LEU A 405 -19.69 -5.78 -9.03
C LEU A 405 -19.16 -7.22 -8.98
N ILE A 406 -18.56 -7.69 -10.07
CA ILE A 406 -18.24 -9.12 -10.28
C ILE A 406 -16.74 -9.43 -10.20
N GLY A 407 -15.92 -8.46 -9.78
CA GLY A 407 -14.49 -8.61 -9.66
C GLY A 407 -13.77 -7.28 -9.75
N PHE A 408 -12.49 -7.35 -10.10
CA PHE A 408 -11.63 -6.19 -10.27
C PHE A 408 -11.11 -6.11 -11.71
N GLU A 409 -10.83 -4.90 -12.16
CA GLU A 409 -10.15 -4.62 -13.42
C GLU A 409 -9.23 -3.39 -13.27
N PRO A 410 -8.29 -3.14 -14.19
CA PRO A 410 -7.33 -2.05 -14.04
C PRO A 410 -8.01 -0.69 -13.87
N LEU A 411 -7.55 0.09 -12.88
CA LEU A 411 -8.02 1.45 -12.66
C LEU A 411 -7.57 2.34 -13.81
N VAL A 412 -8.53 2.77 -14.62
CA VAL A 412 -8.35 3.74 -15.69
C VAL A 412 -9.50 4.73 -15.69
N ALA A 413 -9.22 5.96 -16.12
CA ALA A 413 -10.24 6.97 -16.30
C ALA A 413 -11.20 6.56 -17.42
N ARG A 414 -12.50 6.64 -17.13
CA ARG A 414 -13.56 6.32 -18.09
C ARG A 414 -14.66 7.37 -18.06
N VAL A 415 -15.38 7.47 -19.17
CA VAL A 415 -16.61 8.25 -19.24
C VAL A 415 -17.64 7.57 -18.35
N GLY A 416 -18.05 8.28 -17.30
CA GLY A 416 -19.05 7.78 -16.35
C GLY A 416 -20.48 8.09 -16.77
N GLN A 417 -21.41 7.57 -15.99
CA GLN A 417 -22.84 7.73 -16.24
C GLN A 417 -23.41 8.97 -15.52
N GLY A 418 -24.38 9.62 -16.17
CA GLY A 418 -25.18 10.71 -15.60
C GLY A 418 -24.90 12.10 -16.16
N ALA A 419 -25.44 13.12 -15.50
CA ALA A 419 -25.37 14.52 -15.96
C ALA A 419 -23.95 15.08 -15.78
N GLY A 420 -23.61 16.19 -16.44
CA GLY A 420 -22.36 16.92 -16.17
C GLY A 420 -21.05 16.25 -16.60
N SER A 421 -21.08 15.38 -17.62
CA SER A 421 -19.88 14.90 -18.35
C SER A 421 -18.81 14.29 -17.44
N ARG A 422 -19.13 13.14 -16.82
CA ARG A 422 -18.26 12.44 -15.86
C ARG A 422 -17.06 11.78 -16.55
N GLY A 423 -15.85 12.04 -16.08
CA GLY A 423 -14.62 11.51 -16.68
C GLY A 423 -13.54 11.17 -15.66
N GLU A 424 -12.31 11.62 -15.92
CA GLU A 424 -11.18 11.55 -15.01
C GLU A 424 -11.54 12.10 -13.63
N THR A 425 -11.15 11.38 -12.57
CA THR A 425 -11.21 11.84 -11.19
C THR A 425 -9.78 12.00 -10.63
N PRO A 426 -9.58 12.56 -9.43
CA PRO A 426 -8.22 12.66 -8.89
C PRO A 426 -7.67 11.32 -8.39
N ILE A 427 -8.50 10.28 -8.26
CA ILE A 427 -8.09 9.01 -7.64
C ILE A 427 -7.19 8.18 -8.57
N GLU A 428 -7.43 8.24 -9.87
CA GLU A 428 -6.62 7.51 -10.86
C GLU A 428 -5.15 7.92 -10.76
N ALA A 429 -4.88 9.24 -10.78
CA ALA A 429 -3.53 9.78 -10.65
C ALA A 429 -2.95 9.59 -9.24
N LEU A 430 -3.77 9.70 -8.18
CA LEU A 430 -3.37 9.41 -6.80
C LEU A 430 -2.83 7.98 -6.68
N CYS A 431 -3.63 6.97 -7.04
CA CYS A 431 -3.24 5.57 -6.92
C CYS A 431 -2.07 5.23 -7.83
N ARG A 432 -1.99 5.83 -9.03
CA ARG A 432 -0.82 5.69 -9.92
C ARG A 432 0.47 6.21 -9.25
N ALA A 433 0.42 7.39 -8.64
CA ALA A 433 1.58 8.00 -7.99
C ALA A 433 2.01 7.20 -6.74
N LEU A 434 1.06 6.70 -5.95
CA LEU A 434 1.36 5.80 -4.83
C LEU A 434 2.02 4.51 -5.32
N GLN A 435 1.46 3.87 -6.35
CA GLN A 435 2.02 2.63 -6.87
C GLN A 435 3.42 2.80 -7.45
N ALA A 436 3.68 3.92 -8.14
CA ALA A 436 5.01 4.23 -8.64
C ALA A 436 6.06 4.23 -7.52
N GLN A 437 5.71 4.83 -6.37
CA GLN A 437 6.57 4.90 -5.20
C GLN A 437 6.72 3.54 -4.51
N ALA A 438 5.64 2.76 -4.37
CA ALA A 438 5.71 1.41 -3.83
C ALA A 438 6.61 0.50 -4.68
N LYS A 439 6.47 0.55 -6.01
CA LYS A 439 7.33 -0.22 -6.94
C LYS A 439 8.78 0.23 -6.92
N ALA A 440 9.05 1.53 -6.73
CA ALA A 440 10.42 2.03 -6.55
C ALA A 440 11.12 1.44 -5.31
N LEU A 441 10.35 1.09 -4.27
CA LEU A 441 10.83 0.41 -3.06
C LEU A 441 10.64 -1.12 -3.11
N ASN A 442 10.28 -1.67 -4.27
CA ASN A 442 9.96 -3.09 -4.44
C ASN A 442 8.88 -3.61 -3.45
N ALA A 443 7.99 -2.73 -2.98
CA ALA A 443 6.91 -3.07 -2.06
C ALA A 443 5.72 -3.68 -2.81
N ARG A 444 5.08 -4.68 -2.20
CA ARG A 444 3.83 -5.27 -2.67
C ARG A 444 2.66 -4.53 -2.04
N HIS A 445 2.20 -3.50 -2.73
CA HIS A 445 1.04 -2.70 -2.32
C HIS A 445 -0.03 -2.78 -3.40
N ARG A 446 -1.06 -3.61 -3.17
CA ARG A 446 -2.18 -3.78 -4.11
C ARG A 446 -3.33 -2.88 -3.68
N MET A 447 -3.90 -2.15 -4.62
CA MET A 447 -4.94 -1.16 -4.38
C MET A 447 -6.23 -1.44 -5.17
N LEU A 448 -7.36 -1.24 -4.52
CA LEU A 448 -8.67 -1.05 -5.12
C LEU A 448 -9.12 0.39 -4.87
N ALA A 449 -9.63 1.05 -5.90
CA ALA A 449 -10.15 2.41 -5.81
C ALA A 449 -11.59 2.48 -6.30
N PHE A 450 -12.43 3.20 -5.56
CA PHE A 450 -13.78 3.56 -6.00
C PHE A 450 -14.26 4.87 -5.37
N THR A 451 -15.29 5.46 -5.97
CA THR A 451 -15.85 6.76 -5.61
C THR A 451 -17.32 6.62 -5.24
N ALA A 452 -17.67 7.09 -4.04
CA ALA A 452 -19.03 7.30 -3.57
C ALA A 452 -19.26 8.82 -3.39
N ALA A 453 -19.75 9.47 -4.44
CA ALA A 453 -19.92 10.91 -4.49
C ALA A 453 -21.11 11.33 -5.38
N MET A 454 -21.63 12.54 -5.17
CA MET A 454 -22.77 13.07 -5.94
C MET A 454 -22.61 14.56 -6.24
N GLY A 455 -22.82 14.95 -7.50
CA GLY A 455 -22.61 16.34 -7.96
C GLY A 455 -23.39 17.37 -7.14
N GLY A 456 -22.82 18.54 -6.89
CA GLY A 456 -23.50 19.67 -6.22
C GLY A 456 -24.23 19.38 -4.91
N THR A 457 -23.89 18.28 -4.22
CA THR A 457 -24.66 17.76 -3.09
C THR A 457 -23.99 18.19 -1.79
N PRO A 458 -24.70 18.81 -0.83
CA PRO A 458 -24.14 19.20 0.45
C PRO A 458 -23.93 18.00 1.39
N TYR A 459 -23.15 18.19 2.45
CA TYR A 459 -22.76 17.15 3.41
C TYR A 459 -23.96 16.38 3.98
N ASN A 460 -25.03 17.09 4.37
CA ASN A 460 -26.22 16.48 4.96
C ASN A 460 -26.90 15.44 4.06
N SER A 461 -26.62 15.47 2.77
CA SER A 461 -27.17 14.58 1.77
C SER A 461 -26.16 13.52 1.26
N LEU A 462 -24.97 13.49 1.85
CA LEU A 462 -23.92 12.48 1.62
C LEU A 462 -23.56 11.67 2.85
N LYS A 463 -23.92 12.15 4.05
CA LYS A 463 -23.53 11.52 5.32
C LYS A 463 -24.25 10.19 5.61
N LYS A 464 -23.90 9.57 6.74
CA LYS A 464 -24.52 8.33 7.21
C LYS A 464 -26.06 8.40 7.19
N GLY A 465 -26.69 7.32 6.71
CA GLY A 465 -28.13 7.23 6.50
C GLY A 465 -28.63 7.70 5.13
N THR A 466 -27.74 8.19 4.25
CA THR A 466 -28.06 8.55 2.86
C THR A 466 -27.77 7.40 1.90
N GLN A 467 -28.32 7.46 0.68
CA GLN A 467 -28.10 6.42 -0.33
C GLN A 467 -26.64 6.38 -0.81
N THR A 468 -25.98 7.53 -0.99
CA THR A 468 -24.56 7.58 -1.39
C THR A 468 -23.67 6.90 -0.36
N TYR A 469 -23.90 7.18 0.93
CA TYR A 469 -23.19 6.53 2.02
C TYR A 469 -23.48 5.02 2.07
N THR A 470 -24.74 4.62 1.88
CA THR A 470 -25.13 3.20 1.82
C THR A 470 -24.42 2.48 0.68
N ASN A 471 -24.32 3.11 -0.51
CA ASN A 471 -23.60 2.55 -1.65
C ASN A 471 -22.11 2.35 -1.36
N MET A 472 -21.48 3.30 -0.64
CA MET A 472 -20.08 3.16 -0.20
C MET A 472 -19.89 1.90 0.65
N LEU A 473 -20.77 1.67 1.64
CA LEU A 473 -20.70 0.50 2.51
C LEU A 473 -20.94 -0.81 1.75
N LEU A 474 -21.95 -0.84 0.87
CA LEU A 474 -22.25 -2.00 0.03
C LEU A 474 -21.07 -2.35 -0.89
N ALA A 475 -20.43 -1.34 -1.48
CA ALA A 475 -19.24 -1.53 -2.29
C ALA A 475 -18.09 -2.10 -1.46
N LEU A 476 -17.85 -1.59 -0.25
CA LEU A 476 -16.80 -2.10 0.63
C LEU A 476 -17.05 -3.56 1.05
N GLN A 477 -18.28 -3.91 1.45
CA GLN A 477 -18.66 -5.29 1.74
C GLN A 477 -18.43 -6.20 0.53
N ARG A 478 -18.73 -5.70 -0.66
CA ARG A 478 -18.50 -6.44 -1.89
C ARG A 478 -17.01 -6.58 -2.24
N ALA A 479 -16.20 -5.55 -2.00
CA ALA A 479 -14.75 -5.64 -2.12
C ALA A 479 -14.19 -6.72 -1.21
N GLN A 480 -14.66 -6.79 0.05
CA GLN A 480 -14.25 -7.81 1.00
C GLN A 480 -14.57 -9.21 0.48
N ALA A 481 -15.80 -9.49 0.07
CA ALA A 481 -16.18 -10.79 -0.47
C ALA A 481 -15.35 -11.19 -1.72
N LEU A 482 -15.09 -10.25 -2.64
CA LEU A 482 -14.30 -10.49 -3.84
C LEU A 482 -12.80 -10.68 -3.56
N ALA A 483 -12.28 -10.00 -2.52
CA ALA A 483 -10.89 -10.11 -2.09
C ALA A 483 -10.65 -11.42 -1.33
N GLU A 484 -11.57 -11.81 -0.42
CA GLU A 484 -11.51 -13.07 0.33
C GLU A 484 -11.53 -14.28 -0.60
N ALA A 485 -12.33 -14.23 -1.67
CA ALA A 485 -12.33 -15.25 -2.73
C ALA A 485 -10.98 -15.37 -3.48
N GLN A 486 -10.08 -14.40 -3.35
CA GLN A 486 -8.73 -14.41 -3.90
C GLN A 486 -7.65 -14.61 -2.80
N GLY A 487 -8.06 -14.96 -1.58
CA GLY A 487 -7.16 -15.11 -0.44
C GLY A 487 -6.57 -13.79 0.06
N TRP A 488 -7.22 -12.65 -0.21
CA TRP A 488 -6.76 -11.34 0.25
C TRP A 488 -7.63 -10.80 1.38
N ARG A 489 -6.97 -10.15 2.34
CA ARG A 489 -7.62 -9.32 3.36
C ARG A 489 -7.80 -7.89 2.85
N VAL A 490 -8.95 -7.28 3.13
CA VAL A 490 -9.18 -5.85 2.87
C VAL A 490 -8.71 -4.98 4.03
N ILE A 491 -8.01 -3.90 3.71
CA ILE A 491 -7.74 -2.78 4.62
C ILE A 491 -8.13 -1.50 3.89
N VAL A 492 -8.95 -0.65 4.51
CA VAL A 492 -9.21 0.70 4.02
C VAL A 492 -8.16 1.62 4.63
N ASP A 493 -7.27 2.11 3.78
CA ASP A 493 -6.17 2.99 4.18
C ASP A 493 -6.67 4.40 4.58
N GLY A 494 -7.72 4.86 3.92
CA GLY A 494 -8.29 6.18 4.14
C GLY A 494 -9.35 6.54 3.10
N CYS A 495 -9.84 7.77 3.19
CA CYS A 495 -10.69 8.36 2.16
C CYS A 495 -10.13 9.67 1.65
N VAL A 496 -10.29 9.92 0.36
CA VAL A 496 -10.07 11.23 -0.25
C VAL A 496 -11.39 11.99 -0.21
N VAL A 497 -11.38 13.25 0.24
CA VAL A 497 -12.57 14.10 0.24
C VAL A 497 -12.38 15.29 -0.70
N ARG A 498 -13.24 15.38 -1.71
CA ARG A 498 -13.39 16.52 -2.63
C ARG A 498 -14.78 17.09 -2.49
N HIS A 499 -14.94 17.97 -1.52
CA HIS A 499 -16.22 18.54 -1.15
C HIS A 499 -16.05 19.91 -0.50
N GLY A 500 -17.14 20.68 -0.40
CA GLY A 500 -17.19 21.95 0.33
C GLY A 500 -17.92 23.05 -0.43
N GLU A 501 -18.09 22.94 -1.74
CA GLU A 501 -18.80 23.96 -2.52
C GLU A 501 -20.31 23.95 -2.24
N GLY A 502 -20.92 22.77 -2.05
CA GLY A 502 -22.31 22.64 -1.60
C GLY A 502 -22.57 23.27 -0.23
N ASP A 503 -21.53 23.45 0.58
CA ASP A 503 -21.57 24.01 1.93
C ASP A 503 -20.72 25.28 2.06
N ALA A 504 -20.43 25.99 0.96
CA ALA A 504 -19.38 27.03 0.92
C ALA A 504 -19.50 28.13 1.99
N THR A 505 -20.71 28.41 2.49
CA THR A 505 -21.00 29.43 3.51
C THR A 505 -21.00 28.88 4.94
N SER A 506 -20.87 27.57 5.14
CA SER A 506 -20.93 26.91 6.44
C SER A 506 -19.75 27.31 7.33
N ASN A 507 -20.06 27.77 8.54
CA ASN A 507 -19.07 28.08 9.58
C ASN A 507 -18.77 26.89 10.51
N ILE A 508 -19.40 25.73 10.26
CA ILE A 508 -19.25 24.50 11.07
C ILE A 508 -18.78 23.31 10.23
N TYR A 509 -18.21 23.58 9.05
CA TYR A 509 -17.83 22.53 8.11
C TYR A 509 -16.69 21.63 8.63
N ASP A 510 -15.88 22.14 9.56
CA ASP A 510 -14.90 21.37 10.33
C ASP A 510 -15.55 20.29 11.21
N GLN A 511 -16.69 20.62 11.83
CA GLN A 511 -17.48 19.69 12.63
C GLN A 511 -18.14 18.64 11.73
N MET A 512 -18.64 19.05 10.56
CA MET A 512 -19.21 18.14 9.56
C MET A 512 -18.16 17.14 9.04
N LEU A 513 -16.94 17.59 8.76
CA LEU A 513 -15.84 16.69 8.37
C LEU A 513 -15.47 15.72 9.50
N THR A 514 -15.51 16.18 10.75
CA THR A 514 -15.23 15.33 11.92
C THR A 514 -16.32 14.28 12.13
N GLU A 515 -17.60 14.65 12.03
CA GLU A 515 -18.73 13.70 12.04
C GLU A 515 -18.58 12.68 10.91
N TRP A 516 -18.30 13.14 9.68
CA TRP A 516 -18.14 12.26 8.53
C TRP A 516 -16.98 11.28 8.69
N GLN A 517 -15.82 11.74 9.14
CA GLN A 517 -14.65 10.88 9.34
C GLN A 517 -14.92 9.83 10.41
N SER A 518 -15.54 10.21 11.53
CA SER A 518 -15.90 9.27 12.60
C SER A 518 -16.90 8.22 12.13
N ASP A 519 -17.96 8.64 11.42
CA ASP A 519 -18.97 7.70 10.88
C ASP A 519 -18.33 6.68 9.95
N VAL A 520 -17.47 7.13 9.03
CA VAL A 520 -16.77 6.26 8.08
C VAL A 520 -15.83 5.31 8.81
N ASP A 521 -15.05 5.79 9.78
CA ASP A 521 -14.15 4.94 10.55
C ASP A 521 -14.90 3.81 11.26
N ASP A 522 -15.98 4.15 11.97
CA ASP A 522 -16.77 3.17 12.72
C ASP A 522 -17.36 2.08 11.80
N ASP A 523 -17.99 2.49 10.68
CA ASP A 523 -18.64 1.53 9.78
C ASP A 523 -17.63 0.73 8.97
N VAL A 524 -16.50 1.31 8.58
CA VAL A 524 -15.42 0.59 7.89
C VAL A 524 -14.84 -0.48 8.81
N LYS A 525 -14.53 -0.13 10.07
CA LYS A 525 -14.00 -1.09 11.05
C LYS A 525 -15.00 -2.21 11.33
N ALA A 526 -16.30 -1.90 11.38
CA ALA A 526 -17.35 -2.89 11.53
C ALA A 526 -17.42 -3.88 10.36
N ILE A 527 -17.08 -3.45 9.14
CA ILE A 527 -17.07 -4.30 7.94
C ILE A 527 -15.76 -5.10 7.84
N THR A 528 -14.62 -4.43 7.91
CA THR A 528 -13.32 -5.05 7.60
C THR A 528 -12.63 -5.70 8.80
N GLY A 529 -13.08 -5.40 10.03
CA GLY A 529 -12.41 -5.83 11.26
C GLY A 529 -11.01 -5.26 11.42
N GLN A 530 -10.68 -4.16 10.72
CA GLN A 530 -9.38 -3.50 10.90
C GLN A 530 -9.34 -2.69 12.20
N ASP A 531 -8.18 -2.66 12.86
CA ASP A 531 -7.97 -1.78 14.03
C ASP A 531 -7.58 -0.34 13.62
N ALA A 532 -6.96 -0.22 12.44
CA ALA A 532 -6.41 1.02 11.93
C ALA A 532 -7.51 2.06 11.66
N THR A 533 -7.32 3.26 12.20
CA THR A 533 -8.25 4.38 11.98
C THR A 533 -8.20 4.86 10.53
N VAL A 534 -9.36 4.95 9.90
CA VAL A 534 -9.54 5.48 8.54
C VAL A 534 -9.39 7.00 8.58
N LYS A 535 -8.33 7.49 7.93
CA LYS A 535 -8.04 8.94 7.86
C LYS A 535 -8.65 9.56 6.62
N PHE A 536 -8.93 10.87 6.70
CA PHE A 536 -9.34 11.67 5.55
C PHE A 536 -8.16 12.49 5.02
N VAL A 537 -8.03 12.56 3.70
CA VAL A 537 -7.20 13.55 2.99
C VAL A 537 -8.12 14.41 2.13
N VAL A 538 -8.20 15.69 2.47
CA VAL A 538 -9.12 16.67 1.91
C VAL A 538 -8.38 17.56 0.91
N ALA A 539 -8.97 17.78 -0.27
CA ALA A 539 -8.50 18.81 -1.20
C ALA A 539 -9.24 20.13 -0.94
N GLN A 540 -8.50 21.21 -0.66
CA GLN A 540 -9.11 22.47 -0.26
C GLN A 540 -9.66 23.21 -1.48
N THR A 541 -10.97 23.40 -1.50
CA THR A 541 -11.67 23.95 -2.64
C THR A 541 -11.36 25.44 -2.84
N SER A 542 -11.10 25.83 -4.09
CA SER A 542 -10.80 27.22 -4.49
C SER A 542 -11.80 27.83 -5.47
N SER A 543 -13.01 27.29 -5.59
CA SER A 543 -14.02 27.73 -6.57
C SER A 543 -15.21 28.51 -5.94
N PHE A 544 -15.09 28.88 -4.67
CA PHE A 544 -16.17 29.48 -3.90
C PHE A 544 -16.50 30.91 -4.33
N SER A 545 -17.78 31.26 -4.18
CA SER A 545 -18.27 32.64 -4.20
C SER A 545 -18.36 33.17 -2.76
N GLY A 546 -18.15 34.48 -2.57
CA GLY A 546 -18.22 35.07 -1.22
C GLY A 546 -17.03 34.70 -0.31
N PRO A 547 -17.23 34.51 1.02
CA PRO A 547 -16.13 34.48 2.00
C PRO A 547 -15.40 33.12 2.17
N GLY A 548 -15.78 32.08 1.41
CA GLY A 548 -15.09 30.78 1.42
C GLY A 548 -15.00 30.11 2.80
N ASN A 549 -16.09 30.14 3.57
CA ASN A 549 -16.10 29.68 4.95
C ASN A 549 -15.72 28.20 5.05
N ALA A 550 -16.36 27.33 4.26
CA ALA A 550 -16.06 25.90 4.28
C ALA A 550 -14.59 25.60 3.96
N SER A 551 -14.01 26.26 2.94
CA SER A 551 -12.60 26.09 2.57
C SER A 551 -11.66 26.44 3.73
N ARG A 552 -11.92 27.51 4.47
CA ARG A 552 -11.15 27.87 5.67
C ARG A 552 -11.35 26.85 6.80
N ARG A 553 -12.59 26.38 7.01
CA ARG A 553 -12.89 25.33 8.01
C ARG A 553 -12.24 23.98 7.69
N MET A 554 -11.89 23.68 6.44
CA MET A 554 -11.07 22.49 6.12
C MET A 554 -9.68 22.57 6.74
N LEU A 555 -9.09 23.78 6.80
CA LEU A 555 -7.82 24.00 7.48
C LEU A 555 -7.98 23.88 9.00
N ASP A 556 -9.06 24.43 9.55
CA ASP A 556 -9.37 24.27 10.98
C ASP A 556 -9.50 22.78 11.36
N ALA A 557 -10.20 21.99 10.54
CA ALA A 557 -10.31 20.54 10.73
C ALA A 557 -8.96 19.84 10.64
N HIS A 558 -8.11 20.22 9.69
CA HIS A 558 -6.75 19.72 9.59
C HIS A 558 -5.93 20.02 10.85
N ASN A 559 -6.00 21.23 11.38
CA ASN A 559 -5.22 21.62 12.55
C ASN A 559 -5.76 21.00 13.86
N ALA A 560 -7.07 20.83 13.98
CA ALA A 560 -7.71 20.37 15.22
C ALA A 560 -7.87 18.85 15.32
N ASN A 561 -7.99 18.14 14.20
CA ASN A 561 -8.28 16.70 14.18
C ASN A 561 -7.10 15.90 13.60
N PRO A 562 -6.49 14.95 14.34
CA PRO A 562 -5.36 14.16 13.86
C PRO A 562 -5.71 13.23 12.68
N HIS A 563 -6.99 12.94 12.45
CA HIS A 563 -7.46 12.03 11.40
C HIS A 563 -7.88 12.75 10.12
N ILE A 564 -7.95 14.08 10.11
CA ILE A 564 -8.30 14.88 8.93
C ILE A 564 -7.05 15.58 8.42
N ASN A 565 -6.71 15.39 7.16
CA ASN A 565 -5.49 15.90 6.54
C ASN A 565 -5.84 16.76 5.33
N LEU A 566 -5.01 17.76 5.02
CA LEU A 566 -5.22 18.64 3.87
C LEU A 566 -4.07 18.46 2.89
N CYS A 567 -4.35 18.44 1.58
CA CYS A 567 -3.29 18.38 0.55
C CYS A 567 -2.91 19.76 0.00
N GLY A 568 -3.63 20.81 0.39
CA GLY A 568 -3.44 22.18 -0.11
C GLY A 568 -4.62 22.66 -0.98
N PRO A 569 -4.53 23.91 -1.50
CA PRO A 569 -5.57 24.54 -2.30
C PRO A 569 -5.47 24.26 -3.81
N ASP A 570 -6.58 24.40 -4.52
CA ASP A 570 -6.68 24.17 -5.97
C ASP A 570 -6.34 25.38 -6.84
N TYR A 571 -6.36 26.58 -6.27
CA TYR A 571 -6.13 27.82 -7.01
C TYR A 571 -4.84 27.89 -7.84
N PRO A 572 -3.76 27.14 -7.53
CA PRO A 572 -2.55 27.14 -8.36
C PRO A 572 -2.76 26.57 -9.77
N PHE A 573 -3.87 25.86 -10.02
CA PHE A 573 -4.15 25.20 -11.29
C PHE A 573 -5.26 25.88 -12.07
N ALA A 574 -5.37 27.21 -11.97
CA ALA A 574 -6.39 28.01 -12.65
C ALA A 574 -6.50 27.71 -14.16
N ASP A 575 -5.36 27.42 -14.80
CA ASP A 575 -5.26 27.06 -16.23
C ASP A 575 -5.81 25.66 -16.56
N LEU A 576 -5.99 24.80 -15.56
CA LEU A 576 -6.51 23.45 -15.70
C LEU A 576 -7.99 23.32 -15.29
N TYR A 577 -8.64 24.43 -14.93
CA TYR A 577 -10.08 24.47 -14.74
C TYR A 577 -10.82 24.35 -16.07
N HIS A 578 -11.99 23.73 -16.02
CA HIS A 578 -13.00 23.86 -17.05
C HIS A 578 -13.47 25.33 -17.14
N THR A 579 -14.09 25.71 -18.25
CA THR A 579 -14.50 27.11 -18.51
C THR A 579 -15.56 27.66 -17.56
N ASP A 580 -16.12 26.81 -16.69
CA ASP A 580 -17.00 27.24 -15.61
C ASP A 580 -16.26 27.73 -14.36
N PHE A 581 -14.93 27.50 -14.27
CA PHE A 581 -14.07 27.79 -13.13
C PHE A 581 -14.62 27.24 -11.79
N VAL A 582 -15.32 26.11 -11.87
CA VAL A 582 -15.77 25.29 -10.74
C VAL A 582 -15.13 23.93 -10.80
N HIS A 583 -15.17 23.33 -11.98
CA HIS A 583 -14.70 21.98 -12.22
C HIS A 583 -13.34 21.97 -12.88
N MET A 584 -12.64 20.86 -12.77
CA MET A 584 -11.36 20.67 -13.43
C MET A 584 -11.54 19.95 -14.77
N THR A 585 -10.61 20.21 -15.69
CA THR A 585 -10.39 19.32 -16.83
C THR A 585 -9.73 18.01 -16.36
N GLY A 586 -9.65 16.99 -17.21
CA GLY A 586 -8.93 15.75 -16.83
C GLY A 586 -7.48 15.99 -16.42
N PRO A 587 -6.69 16.83 -17.13
CA PRO A 587 -5.40 17.32 -16.64
C PRO A 587 -5.42 17.92 -15.24
N GLY A 588 -6.44 18.73 -14.91
CA GLY A 588 -6.57 19.33 -13.58
C GLY A 588 -6.84 18.28 -12.49
N TYR A 589 -7.70 17.30 -12.77
CA TYR A 589 -7.92 16.18 -11.86
C TYR A 589 -6.65 15.34 -11.67
N PHE A 590 -5.89 15.11 -12.74
CA PHE A 590 -4.63 14.38 -12.68
C PHE A 590 -3.63 15.07 -11.73
N VAL A 591 -3.38 16.36 -11.95
CA VAL A 591 -2.46 17.16 -11.12
C VAL A 591 -2.95 17.24 -9.67
N SER A 592 -4.26 17.36 -9.46
CA SER A 592 -4.85 17.27 -8.12
C SER A 592 -4.59 15.93 -7.45
N GLY A 593 -4.65 14.82 -8.19
CA GLY A 593 -4.35 13.49 -7.67
C GLY A 593 -2.90 13.37 -7.20
N GLU A 594 -1.97 14.07 -7.86
CA GLU A 594 -0.55 14.09 -7.44
C GLU A 594 -0.34 14.85 -6.12
N TYR A 595 -1.08 15.95 -5.89
CA TYR A 595 -1.08 16.66 -4.60
C TYR A 595 -1.64 15.78 -3.48
N LEU A 596 -2.76 15.10 -3.75
CA LEU A 596 -3.33 14.13 -2.83
C LEU A 596 -2.33 13.01 -2.52
N ALA A 597 -1.59 12.51 -3.51
CA ALA A 597 -0.60 11.46 -3.32
C ALA A 597 0.55 11.91 -2.40
N ARG A 598 1.01 13.16 -2.51
CA ARG A 598 2.00 13.69 -1.56
C ARG A 598 1.48 13.66 -0.13
N ALA A 599 0.31 14.23 0.11
CA ALA A 599 -0.29 14.27 1.43
C ALA A 599 -0.51 12.86 1.96
N TRP A 600 -0.98 11.94 1.12
CA TRP A 600 -1.20 10.55 1.47
C TRP A 600 0.08 9.84 1.94
N ARG A 601 1.20 10.02 1.22
CA ARG A 601 2.50 9.45 1.62
C ARG A 601 2.93 9.93 3.00
N GLN A 602 2.72 11.20 3.33
CA GLN A 602 3.04 11.71 4.67
C GLN A 602 2.10 11.13 5.74
N VAL A 603 0.81 11.03 5.42
CA VAL A 603 -0.24 10.61 6.36
C VAL A 603 -0.17 9.11 6.69
N LEU A 604 0.14 8.27 5.71
CA LEU A 604 0.11 6.82 5.85
C LEU A 604 1.44 6.14 5.67
N TRP A 605 2.40 6.72 4.93
CA TRP A 605 3.70 6.09 4.67
C TRP A 605 4.85 6.74 5.43
N SER A 606 4.55 7.53 6.47
CA SER A 606 5.56 8.13 7.33
C SER A 606 5.18 8.02 8.80
N SER A 607 6.18 8.16 9.67
CA SER A 607 5.99 8.24 11.10
C SER A 607 5.34 9.53 11.59
N GLN A 608 5.24 10.57 10.75
CA GLN A 608 4.54 11.80 11.11
C GLN A 608 3.02 11.58 11.21
N GLY A 609 2.47 10.68 10.40
CA GLY A 609 1.05 10.35 10.42
C GLY A 609 0.11 11.50 10.04
N LYS A 610 0.64 12.61 9.52
CA LYS A 610 -0.05 13.88 9.26
C LYS A 610 0.53 14.53 8.00
N SER A 611 -0.29 15.19 7.20
CA SER A 611 0.22 16.02 6.09
C SER A 611 0.81 17.34 6.61
N SER A 612 1.88 17.83 5.99
CA SER A 612 2.44 19.15 6.28
C SER A 612 2.09 20.10 5.13
N ILE A 613 1.64 21.30 5.49
CA ILE A 613 1.07 22.28 4.56
C ILE A 613 1.66 23.66 4.81
N THR A 614 1.67 24.50 3.77
CA THR A 614 2.05 25.91 3.93
C THR A 614 0.88 26.66 4.56
N GLN A 615 1.05 27.19 5.77
CA GLN A 615 -0.01 27.90 6.51
C GLN A 615 0.54 28.96 7.46
N MET A 616 -0.29 29.95 7.82
CA MET A 616 0.01 30.93 8.87
C MET A 616 -0.11 30.24 10.24
N LEU A 617 0.89 30.41 11.10
CA LEU A 617 0.91 29.87 12.47
C LEU A 617 0.56 30.93 13.51
N SER A 618 1.02 32.16 13.31
CA SER A 618 0.76 33.29 14.19
C SER A 618 0.86 34.60 13.43
N ALA A 619 0.13 35.62 13.90
CA ALA A 619 0.27 36.98 13.43
C ALA A 619 0.39 37.93 14.62
N THR A 620 1.39 38.81 14.59
CA THR A 620 1.68 39.78 15.65
C THR A 620 1.82 41.17 15.09
N ARG A 621 1.11 42.15 15.64
CA ARG A 621 1.18 43.54 15.20
C ARG A 621 1.99 44.42 16.15
N THR A 622 2.80 45.30 15.57
CA THR A 622 3.41 46.46 16.24
C THR A 622 3.25 47.70 15.36
N GLY A 623 2.48 48.68 15.82
CA GLY A 623 2.13 49.86 15.02
C GLY A 623 1.38 49.45 13.74
N THR A 624 1.94 49.78 12.57
CA THR A 624 1.40 49.36 11.25
C THR A 624 2.05 48.09 10.70
N SER A 625 3.01 47.50 11.40
CA SER A 625 3.69 46.29 10.96
C SER A 625 3.00 45.06 11.53
N VAL A 626 2.68 44.07 10.69
CA VAL A 626 2.12 42.78 11.10
C VAL A 626 3.08 41.71 10.65
N VAL A 627 3.68 41.01 11.60
CA VAL A 627 4.59 39.90 11.35
C VAL A 627 3.80 38.60 11.42
N ILE A 628 3.89 37.79 10.37
CA ILE A 628 3.20 36.52 10.23
C ILE A 628 4.24 35.41 10.12
N ASP A 629 4.19 34.47 11.06
CA ASP A 629 5.02 33.26 11.02
C ASP A 629 4.28 32.16 10.28
N TYR A 630 5.02 31.38 9.49
CA TYR A 630 4.48 30.34 8.62
C TYR A 630 5.03 28.96 8.98
N GLU A 631 4.21 27.94 8.79
CA GLU A 631 4.67 26.59 8.51
C GLU A 631 5.14 26.54 7.05
N VAL A 632 6.33 25.99 6.83
CA VAL A 632 6.97 25.92 5.51
C VAL A 632 7.52 24.51 5.34
N PRO A 633 6.74 23.58 4.73
CA PRO A 633 7.13 22.18 4.66
C PRO A 633 8.50 21.99 3.99
N VAL A 634 8.77 22.73 2.92
CA VAL A 634 10.08 22.77 2.27
C VAL A 634 10.55 24.20 2.08
N ALA A 635 11.54 24.62 2.86
CA ALA A 635 12.15 25.94 2.76
C ALA A 635 12.82 26.18 1.38
N PRO A 636 12.95 27.45 0.92
CA PRO A 636 12.45 28.68 1.55
C PRO A 636 10.98 28.99 1.24
N LEU A 637 10.37 29.85 2.08
CA LEU A 637 9.10 30.52 1.82
C LEU A 637 9.26 31.56 0.69
N VAL A 638 8.29 31.60 -0.24
CA VAL A 638 8.32 32.54 -1.37
C VAL A 638 6.95 33.14 -1.64
N ILE A 639 6.94 34.43 -1.97
CA ILE A 639 5.82 35.10 -2.63
C ILE A 639 6.04 35.00 -4.15
N ASP A 640 5.20 34.21 -4.81
CA ASP A 640 5.26 33.86 -6.22
C ASP A 640 4.07 34.45 -6.99
N THR A 641 4.32 35.60 -7.61
CA THR A 641 3.36 36.32 -8.46
C THR A 641 3.51 35.98 -9.94
N VAL A 642 4.44 35.08 -10.28
CA VAL A 642 4.73 34.68 -11.65
C VAL A 642 3.92 33.45 -12.02
N THR A 643 3.94 32.40 -11.18
CA THR A 643 3.16 31.18 -11.44
C THR A 643 1.67 31.40 -11.23
N VAL A 644 1.31 32.14 -10.19
CA VAL A 644 -0.08 32.52 -9.93
C VAL A 644 -0.16 34.04 -10.06
N PRO A 645 -1.00 34.60 -10.95
CA PRO A 645 -1.18 36.04 -11.05
C PRO A 645 -1.56 36.65 -9.70
N GLU A 646 -0.95 37.77 -9.34
CA GLU A 646 -1.24 38.43 -8.07
C GLU A 646 -2.71 38.84 -7.97
N ARG A 647 -3.29 38.59 -6.80
CA ARG A 647 -4.61 39.10 -6.42
C ARG A 647 -4.54 39.62 -4.99
N ASP A 648 -5.16 40.76 -4.73
CA ASP A 648 -4.92 41.54 -3.50
C ASP A 648 -3.41 41.81 -3.31
N VAL A 649 -2.95 42.08 -2.10
CA VAL A 649 -1.51 42.21 -1.83
C VAL A 649 -0.97 40.81 -1.56
N ALA A 650 -0.50 40.10 -2.58
CA ALA A 650 -0.07 38.69 -2.52
C ALA A 650 -1.11 37.70 -1.92
N GLY A 651 -2.40 38.03 -2.00
CA GLY A 651 -3.51 37.26 -1.42
C GLY A 651 -3.91 37.67 0.00
N PHE A 652 -3.25 38.66 0.61
CA PHE A 652 -3.53 39.10 1.98
C PHE A 652 -4.61 40.19 2.04
N ARG A 653 -5.44 40.12 3.08
CA ARG A 653 -6.37 41.17 3.52
C ARG A 653 -6.28 41.33 5.04
N TYR A 654 -6.52 42.55 5.52
CA TYR A 654 -6.50 42.87 6.94
C TYR A 654 -7.83 43.50 7.35
N GLN A 655 -8.34 43.13 8.53
CA GLN A 655 -9.51 43.77 9.10
C GLN A 655 -9.44 43.83 10.63
N ASP A 656 -10.17 44.79 11.19
CA ASP A 656 -10.50 44.85 12.61
C ASP A 656 -12.02 45.06 12.77
N SER A 657 -12.48 45.29 14.01
CA SER A 657 -13.90 45.51 14.32
C SER A 657 -14.48 46.79 13.70
N THR A 658 -13.66 47.67 13.13
CA THR A 658 -14.08 48.88 12.41
C THR A 658 -14.16 48.69 10.90
N GLY A 659 -13.57 47.61 10.37
CA GLY A 659 -13.65 47.23 8.97
C GLY A 659 -12.29 46.82 8.39
N SER A 660 -12.22 46.77 7.06
CA SER A 660 -10.99 46.46 6.34
C SER A 660 -9.98 47.60 6.40
N ILE A 661 -8.72 47.26 6.60
CA ILE A 661 -7.58 48.19 6.57
C ILE A 661 -6.71 47.81 5.37
N ALA A 662 -6.36 48.79 4.56
CA ALA A 662 -5.52 48.57 3.38
C ALA A 662 -4.12 48.10 3.79
N ILE A 663 -3.60 47.09 3.08
CA ILE A 663 -2.21 46.64 3.17
C ILE A 663 -1.42 47.40 2.10
N ALA A 664 -0.32 48.04 2.49
CA ALA A 664 0.59 48.75 1.59
C ALA A 664 1.60 47.83 0.93
N SER A 665 2.07 46.79 1.64
CA SER A 665 3.00 45.79 1.10
C SER A 665 3.00 44.50 1.92
N ALA A 666 3.42 43.41 1.28
CA ALA A 666 3.77 42.14 1.89
C ALA A 666 5.19 41.75 1.44
N ALA A 667 6.05 41.32 2.36
CA ALA A 667 7.41 40.92 2.04
C ALA A 667 7.84 39.72 2.88
N VAL A 668 8.60 38.80 2.27
CA VAL A 668 9.32 37.76 3.02
C VAL A 668 10.45 38.41 3.80
N THR A 669 10.41 38.33 5.13
CA THR A 669 11.34 39.02 6.04
C THR A 669 12.18 38.05 6.87
N GLY A 670 11.89 36.75 6.79
CA GLY A 670 12.67 35.67 7.41
C GLY A 670 12.45 34.34 6.70
N PRO A 671 13.13 33.26 7.12
CA PRO A 671 13.04 31.94 6.47
C PRO A 671 11.62 31.37 6.38
N ALA A 672 10.79 31.70 7.37
CA ALA A 672 9.40 31.29 7.50
C ALA A 672 8.51 32.45 7.97
N GLN A 673 8.79 33.67 7.48
CA GLN A 673 8.11 34.88 7.96
C GLN A 673 7.77 35.83 6.82
N ILE A 674 6.54 36.36 6.86
CA ILE A 674 6.09 37.46 6.02
C ILE A 674 5.73 38.63 6.91
N THR A 675 6.13 39.84 6.53
CA THR A 675 5.69 41.08 7.18
C THR A 675 4.78 41.86 6.25
N LEU A 676 3.57 42.16 6.75
CA LEU A 676 2.66 43.12 6.13
C LEU A 676 2.93 44.52 6.69
N THR A 677 2.85 45.52 5.82
CA THR A 677 2.79 46.93 6.21
C THR A 677 1.38 47.45 5.97
N LEU A 678 0.68 47.86 7.02
CA LEU A 678 -0.66 48.46 6.93
C LEU A 678 -0.59 49.95 6.55
N ALA A 679 -1.57 50.43 5.80
CA ALA A 679 -1.67 51.84 5.39
C ALA A 679 -1.96 52.80 6.56
N SER A 680 -2.56 52.28 7.63
CA SER A 680 -2.85 53.01 8.87
C SER A 680 -2.83 52.07 10.06
N ALA A 681 -2.56 52.60 11.25
CA ALA A 681 -2.63 51.81 12.47
C ALA A 681 -4.09 51.38 12.72
N PRO A 682 -4.35 50.10 13.05
CA PRO A 682 -5.67 49.65 13.47
C PRO A 682 -6.17 50.40 14.69
N SER A 683 -7.49 50.58 14.78
CA SER A 683 -8.15 51.30 15.88
C SER A 683 -9.27 50.49 16.55
N GLY A 684 -9.69 49.41 15.89
CA GLY A 684 -10.66 48.45 16.42
C GLY A 684 -10.04 47.34 17.26
N THR A 685 -10.89 46.37 17.57
CA THR A 685 -10.56 45.10 18.24
C THR A 685 -10.73 43.95 17.25
N SER A 686 -10.51 42.70 17.68
CA SER A 686 -10.71 41.52 16.81
C SER A 686 -9.93 41.60 15.49
N GLU A 687 -8.67 42.03 15.58
CA GLU A 687 -7.77 42.18 14.45
C GLU A 687 -7.49 40.81 13.80
N GLN A 688 -7.58 40.73 12.46
CA GLN A 688 -7.43 39.49 11.70
C GLN A 688 -6.67 39.73 10.39
N VAL A 689 -5.84 38.75 10.04
CA VAL A 689 -5.31 38.57 8.69
C VAL A 689 -6.14 37.50 7.99
N LEU A 690 -6.61 37.77 6.79
CA LEU A 690 -7.22 36.78 5.91
C LEU A 690 -6.32 36.55 4.72
N TYR A 691 -6.24 35.32 4.25
CA TYR A 691 -5.40 34.94 3.13
C TYR A 691 -6.19 34.12 2.10
N ALA A 692 -6.01 34.47 0.82
CA ALA A 692 -6.68 33.88 -0.34
C ALA A 692 -8.21 33.81 -0.20
N SER A 693 -8.82 34.75 0.53
CA SER A 693 -10.21 34.65 0.98
C SER A 693 -11.21 35.37 0.07
N LEU A 694 -10.74 36.07 -0.96
CA LEU A 694 -11.61 36.82 -1.86
C LEU A 694 -12.25 35.86 -2.88
N GLY A 695 -13.55 35.60 -2.71
CA GLY A 695 -14.37 34.82 -3.61
C GLY A 695 -14.41 35.33 -5.06
N HIS A 696 -15.00 34.53 -5.94
CA HIS A 696 -15.56 35.08 -7.18
C HIS A 696 -16.63 36.13 -6.86
N ASP A 697 -16.69 37.21 -7.65
CA ASP A 697 -17.55 38.38 -7.47
C ASP A 697 -18.73 38.44 -8.47
N GLY A 698 -18.84 37.45 -9.38
CA GLY A 698 -19.86 37.41 -10.42
C GLY A 698 -20.21 36.01 -10.92
N THR A 699 -21.21 35.97 -11.81
CA THR A 699 -21.57 34.79 -12.61
C THR A 699 -21.69 35.23 -14.07
N PRO A 700 -21.02 34.56 -15.03
CA PRO A 700 -20.18 33.39 -14.86
C PRO A 700 -18.91 33.70 -14.04
N ARG A 701 -18.31 32.66 -13.46
CA ARG A 701 -16.97 32.76 -12.85
C ARG A 701 -15.94 32.99 -13.95
N GLU A 702 -14.82 33.60 -13.60
CA GLU A 702 -13.72 33.89 -14.53
C GLU A 702 -12.37 33.59 -13.88
N GLU A 703 -11.36 33.28 -14.69
CA GLU A 703 -9.99 33.04 -14.22
C GLU A 703 -9.44 34.21 -13.39
N ALA A 704 -9.79 35.44 -13.79
CA ALA A 704 -9.37 36.66 -13.11
C ALA A 704 -9.91 36.76 -11.67
N THR A 705 -11.00 36.06 -11.36
CA THR A 705 -11.73 36.16 -10.09
C THR A 705 -11.62 34.90 -9.24
N ILE A 706 -10.75 33.94 -9.60
CA ILE A 706 -10.45 32.75 -8.78
C ILE A 706 -9.86 33.18 -7.42
N PRO A 707 -10.42 32.71 -6.29
CA PRO A 707 -9.84 32.85 -4.97
C PRO A 707 -8.41 32.31 -4.94
N ARG A 708 -7.42 33.16 -4.66
CA ARG A 708 -6.01 32.77 -4.69
C ARG A 708 -5.15 33.63 -3.79
N GLY A 709 -3.96 33.13 -3.48
CA GLY A 709 -2.86 33.92 -2.95
C GLY A 709 -1.55 33.50 -3.60
N ASN A 710 -0.45 34.12 -3.18
CA ASN A 710 0.84 34.00 -3.86
C ASN A 710 1.92 33.33 -3.00
N VAL A 711 1.60 32.91 -1.78
CA VAL A 711 2.58 32.30 -0.88
C VAL A 711 2.67 30.79 -1.12
N ARG A 712 3.90 30.29 -1.20
CA ARG A 712 4.22 28.87 -1.33
C ARG A 712 5.55 28.53 -0.67
N ASP A 713 5.77 27.24 -0.47
CA ASP A 713 7.09 26.69 -0.13
C ASP A 713 7.91 26.40 -1.40
N SER A 714 9.03 25.66 -1.27
CA SER A 714 9.91 25.30 -2.38
C SER A 714 9.98 23.78 -2.63
N ALA A 715 8.91 23.03 -2.37
CA ALA A 715 8.87 21.58 -2.59
C ALA A 715 9.29 21.19 -4.03
N PRO A 716 10.19 20.20 -4.21
CA PRO A 716 10.83 19.94 -5.49
C PRO A 716 10.01 19.08 -6.44
N ASP A 717 8.87 18.53 -6.01
CA ASP A 717 8.12 17.57 -6.82
C ASP A 717 7.61 18.21 -8.11
N ILE A 718 7.50 17.37 -9.13
CA ILE A 718 7.13 17.74 -10.49
C ILE A 718 5.97 16.87 -10.94
N SER A 719 5.02 17.46 -11.68
CA SER A 719 3.90 16.73 -12.28
C SER A 719 4.36 15.79 -13.39
N LEU A 720 3.83 14.57 -13.38
CA LEU A 720 3.97 13.62 -14.47
C LEU A 720 3.16 14.00 -15.71
N PHE A 721 2.18 14.90 -15.59
CA PHE A 721 1.36 15.34 -16.71
C PHE A 721 2.13 16.26 -17.66
N ASP A 722 2.70 17.35 -17.15
CA ASP A 722 3.34 18.38 -17.98
C ASP A 722 4.67 18.91 -17.44
N GLY A 723 5.21 18.30 -16.39
CA GLY A 723 6.48 18.72 -15.79
C GLY A 723 6.38 19.99 -14.94
N ARG A 724 5.18 20.50 -14.62
CA ARG A 724 5.04 21.68 -13.75
C ARG A 724 5.49 21.38 -12.31
N PRO A 725 6.08 22.36 -11.59
CA PRO A 725 6.36 22.20 -10.17
C PRO A 725 5.09 22.09 -9.33
N LEU A 726 5.06 21.12 -8.42
CA LEU A 726 3.96 20.88 -7.49
C LEU A 726 4.30 21.51 -6.12
N ARG A 727 4.39 22.84 -6.01
CA ARG A 727 4.78 23.50 -4.74
C ARG A 727 3.70 23.36 -3.66
N ASN A 728 4.02 23.34 -2.37
CA ASN A 728 2.97 23.48 -1.35
C ASN A 728 2.53 24.94 -1.27
N TRP A 729 1.40 25.26 -1.88
CA TRP A 729 0.78 26.58 -1.84
C TRP A 729 0.05 26.81 -0.52
N ALA A 730 0.07 28.06 -0.05
CA ALA A 730 -0.54 28.40 1.23
C ALA A 730 -2.07 28.24 1.19
N CYS A 731 -2.64 27.61 2.21
CA CYS A 731 -4.07 27.30 2.23
C CYS A 731 -4.94 28.56 2.42
N HIS A 732 -6.20 28.51 1.95
CA HIS A 732 -7.23 29.49 2.31
C HIS A 732 -7.43 29.51 3.82
N GLN A 733 -7.30 30.67 4.45
CA GLN A 733 -7.28 30.74 5.91
C GLN A 733 -7.49 32.16 6.43
N ASP A 734 -7.71 32.24 7.74
CA ASP A 734 -7.67 33.46 8.53
C ASP A 734 -7.00 33.19 9.87
N ILE A 735 -6.39 34.21 10.45
CA ILE A 735 -5.76 34.12 11.75
C ILE A 735 -5.98 35.40 12.56
N THR A 736 -6.19 35.23 13.86
CA THR A 736 -6.29 36.35 14.81
C THR A 736 -4.92 36.97 15.03
N VAL A 737 -4.88 38.29 15.13
CA VAL A 737 -3.66 39.05 15.33
C VAL A 737 -3.47 39.38 16.81
N THR A 738 -2.30 39.05 17.34
CA THR A 738 -1.89 39.46 18.69
C THR A 738 -1.28 40.86 18.63
N VAL A 739 -1.72 41.76 19.52
CA VAL A 739 -1.23 43.14 19.56
C VAL A 739 -0.15 43.26 20.63
N ASN A 740 1.05 43.68 20.23
CA ASN A 740 2.18 43.97 21.13
C ASN A 740 2.25 45.44 21.54
#